data_AF-A0A936XBD7-F1
#
_entry.id   AF-A0A936XBD7-F1
#
_cell.length_a   1.000
_cell.length_b   1.000
_cell.length_c   1.000
_cell.angle_alpha   90.00
_cell.angle_beta   90.00
_cell.angle_gamma   90.00
#
_symmetry.space_group_name_H-M   'P 1'
#
loop_
_entity.id
_entity.type
_entity.pdbx_description
1 polymer ?
#
loop_
_entity_poly.entity_id
_entity_poly.type
_entity_poly.pdbx_seq_one_letter_code
_entity_poly.pdbx_strand_id
1 'polypeptide(L)'
;MRFTILILSACLLSFCAHTQSVGVGTSTPAASAQLDVTSTSKGLLIPRVNLLATTDIATIVSPDVSLLVYNTNASISGGQGAGYYYWNGSTWVKLIATADVNKNAWGLAGNSGTDTAVNFIGTTDNMPVRIKLNNTWAGQWDITGGNFFLGRNAGIKNTTGISNIAFGDSALSKNTTGYRNIALGYQAMQNGSFCGNCIAIGERSLNNSLNAVENIAIGRLNMENNTTGSYNVAIGRNVMRNNQTGGENVGIGYLTMPLMQSGFQNVVIGSSAGSRIVSGGFNTVLGSSALHGSDTASNSVAIGHNALGNGNNGDNNVAIGYFAAANSSGVNGLVVIGSTALESFNTGMGLTVIGDSSMYFNTSGDNNTSLGASTLKNNTTGSGNLAIGKQALYKNIAGSANVAVGTAALYNAQVVNGITAIGDSALYSNTFGQFNAAVGASTLSKNTTGSFNTAMGSNALAKSTTGIGNTAVGAAGLLNNTTGGGNTAIGSSSLQANTIGAGNIAVGAPALGSNVSGLYNIGMGMYSLNDNISGDFNVALGYYALHNLTTGDNNLVIGNDALRTSVNADNNIAIGNSAMLAATGSYNIAIGTYAGNGTGILTNGIYLGNDAGSGSSGSNNIYIGNTAGSATIGTGNVLIGNGVGAGLAINNILAIDNSGTITPLIQGNFATDYLKVNGSFSVNNDVYVTSAGLTGIGTVSPQARLHVADSSVLFSATGVAAVTPGPPPVSGAGRRTLWYADKGAFRTGYVLSVNWDKDSVGNYSFAAGNNTKAKGQASVALGVNTEALTAESFAVGNNAVASGLGARAMGLNITASGDASTAIGYNNSAIAGYTVSLGTSTMASGLAAMSTGGFTVAAGDYSMSAGRFTKSKSYAGFVVGVYNDSANAADAAAANDANRLFQVGNGSADNARSNALTVLQNANAGFNTTLPETNVDINGDLAYRQNTLVLLNGVNPNVNAGKFSFVTVSGPTAAFSVSGFQNGVDGKILTVLNTTGQNMTIVNLGTGSVATNRINTLSGADIITTGNGCVTMQYSAADSRWMVIAVRD
;
A
#
# COMPACT_ATOMS: atom_id res chain seq x y z
N MET A 1 -29.28 -174.26 -68.29
CA MET A 1 -29.89 -175.62 -68.28
C MET A 1 -30.10 -176.08 -69.72
N ARG A 2 -30.29 -177.39 -69.91
CA ARG A 2 -30.70 -178.13 -71.13
C ARG A 2 -31.79 -177.42 -71.99
N PHE A 3 -32.06 -177.69 -73.28
CA PHE A 3 -31.52 -178.59 -74.34
C PHE A 3 -32.06 -178.09 -75.71
N THR A 4 -31.46 -178.55 -76.82
CA THR A 4 -31.97 -178.82 -78.20
C THR A 4 -33.50 -179.07 -78.39
N ILE A 5 -34.19 -179.02 -79.56
CA ILE A 5 -33.86 -179.44 -80.96
C ILE A 5 -34.99 -179.03 -81.98
N LEU A 6 -34.68 -178.71 -83.28
CA LEU A 6 -35.40 -179.04 -84.57
C LEU A 6 -36.94 -178.74 -84.81
N ILE A 7 -37.57 -178.60 -86.01
CA ILE A 7 -37.19 -178.50 -87.47
C ILE A 7 -38.40 -178.09 -88.41
N LEU A 8 -38.13 -177.69 -89.70
CA LEU A 8 -39.00 -177.55 -90.93
C LEU A 8 -40.26 -176.60 -90.91
N SER A 9 -40.52 -175.66 -91.85
CA SER A 9 -40.71 -175.64 -93.35
C SER A 9 -42.18 -175.88 -93.79
N ALA A 10 -42.80 -175.20 -94.79
CA ALA A 10 -42.35 -174.14 -95.73
C ALA A 10 -43.51 -173.40 -96.48
N CYS A 11 -43.24 -172.15 -96.96
CA CYS A 11 -43.84 -171.39 -98.10
C CYS A 11 -45.34 -170.99 -98.09
N LEU A 12 -45.82 -169.82 -98.58
CA LEU A 12 -45.31 -168.77 -99.52
C LEU A 12 -45.71 -167.31 -99.14
N LEU A 13 -44.86 -166.30 -99.49
CA LEU A 13 -45.12 -164.87 -99.93
C LEU A 13 -46.01 -163.90 -99.05
N SER A 14 -45.80 -162.58 -98.87
CA SER A 14 -44.74 -161.58 -99.24
C SER A 14 -44.82 -160.22 -98.47
N PHE A 15 -43.65 -159.67 -98.08
CA PHE A 15 -43.17 -158.27 -97.86
C PHE A 15 -43.98 -157.03 -97.40
N CYS A 16 -43.42 -156.32 -96.39
CA CYS A 16 -43.16 -154.85 -96.25
C CYS A 16 -42.44 -154.58 -94.88
N ALA A 17 -41.78 -153.46 -94.50
CA ALA A 17 -41.20 -152.24 -95.13
C ALA A 17 -40.15 -151.58 -94.16
N HIS A 18 -39.50 -150.44 -94.49
CA HIS A 18 -38.50 -149.71 -93.64
C HIS A 18 -38.61 -148.16 -93.76
N THR A 19 -38.08 -147.39 -92.79
CA THR A 19 -38.03 -145.90 -92.75
C THR A 19 -36.63 -145.30 -93.04
N GLN A 20 -36.57 -144.00 -93.39
CA GLN A 20 -35.41 -143.35 -94.02
C GLN A 20 -34.91 -142.11 -93.26
N SER A 21 -33.63 -142.09 -92.84
CA SER A 21 -32.87 -140.89 -92.47
C SER A 21 -31.38 -141.17 -92.70
N VAL A 22 -30.62 -140.20 -93.24
CA VAL A 22 -29.21 -140.44 -93.63
C VAL A 22 -28.26 -139.83 -92.61
N GLY A 23 -27.67 -140.68 -91.76
CA GLY A 23 -26.54 -140.32 -90.91
C GLY A 23 -25.21 -140.62 -91.60
N VAL A 24 -24.31 -139.62 -91.68
CA VAL A 24 -22.96 -139.77 -92.22
C VAL A 24 -21.95 -139.49 -91.12
N GLY A 25 -21.35 -140.55 -90.58
CA GLY A 25 -20.44 -140.47 -89.41
C GLY A 25 -21.16 -140.58 -88.05
N THR A 26 -22.49 -140.68 -88.03
CA THR A 26 -23.30 -140.99 -86.84
C THR A 26 -24.28 -142.12 -87.14
N SER A 27 -24.46 -143.04 -86.17
CA SER A 27 -25.50 -144.08 -86.20
C SER A 27 -26.84 -143.60 -85.60
N THR A 28 -26.87 -142.39 -85.06
CA THR A 28 -28.06 -141.73 -84.52
C THR A 28 -28.14 -140.32 -85.10
N PRO A 29 -28.52 -140.17 -86.39
CA PRO A 29 -28.77 -138.86 -86.97
C PRO A 29 -29.86 -138.13 -86.18
N ALA A 30 -29.68 -136.83 -85.95
CA ALA A 30 -30.63 -136.00 -85.22
C ALA A 30 -32.03 -136.06 -85.85
N ALA A 31 -33.07 -136.29 -85.05
CA ALA A 31 -34.44 -136.53 -85.53
C ALA A 31 -35.07 -135.37 -86.32
N SER A 32 -34.47 -134.17 -86.26
CA SER A 32 -34.88 -132.98 -87.02
C SER A 32 -34.03 -132.73 -88.28
N ALA A 33 -33.10 -133.63 -88.63
CA ALA A 33 -32.17 -133.47 -89.75
C ALA A 33 -32.35 -134.61 -90.78
N GLN A 34 -32.73 -134.24 -92.01
CA GLN A 34 -32.87 -135.22 -93.12
C GLN A 34 -31.52 -135.81 -93.55
N LEU A 35 -30.44 -135.04 -93.33
CA LEU A 35 -29.04 -135.41 -93.47
C LEU A 35 -28.28 -134.86 -92.26
N ASP A 36 -27.71 -135.74 -91.44
CA ASP A 36 -26.84 -135.37 -90.32
C ASP A 36 -25.41 -135.86 -90.61
N VAL A 37 -24.44 -134.94 -90.55
CA VAL A 37 -23.04 -135.20 -90.89
C VAL A 37 -22.17 -134.87 -89.70
N THR A 38 -21.73 -135.90 -88.98
CA THR A 38 -20.91 -135.74 -87.78
C THR A 38 -19.47 -136.17 -88.06
N SER A 39 -18.51 -135.25 -87.92
CA SER A 39 -17.09 -135.57 -88.03
C SER A 39 -16.23 -134.60 -87.23
N THR A 40 -15.15 -135.11 -86.64
CA THR A 40 -14.17 -134.31 -85.88
C THR A 40 -13.05 -133.72 -86.73
N SER A 41 -12.94 -134.12 -88.00
CA SER A 41 -11.79 -133.78 -88.88
C SER A 41 -12.15 -133.60 -90.35
N LYS A 42 -13.45 -133.71 -90.73
CA LYS A 42 -13.94 -133.53 -92.09
C LYS A 42 -15.18 -132.63 -92.07
N GLY A 43 -15.36 -131.81 -93.10
CA GLY A 43 -16.54 -130.98 -93.29
C GLY A 43 -17.46 -131.50 -94.39
N LEU A 44 -18.68 -130.96 -94.47
CA LEU A 44 -19.58 -131.17 -95.60
C LEU A 44 -19.19 -130.23 -96.75
N LEU A 45 -18.75 -130.80 -97.88
CA LEU A 45 -18.61 -130.05 -99.13
C LEU A 45 -19.98 -129.88 -99.78
N ILE A 46 -20.62 -128.76 -99.50
CA ILE A 46 -21.79 -128.23 -100.22
C ILE A 46 -21.41 -128.04 -101.71
N PRO A 47 -22.34 -128.24 -102.68
CA PRO A 47 -22.05 -128.07 -104.10
C PRO A 47 -21.35 -126.75 -104.42
N ARG A 48 -20.16 -126.87 -105.03
CA ARG A 48 -19.36 -125.75 -105.51
C ARG A 48 -19.73 -125.48 -106.96
N VAL A 49 -20.33 -124.33 -107.21
CA VAL A 49 -20.91 -123.96 -108.51
C VAL A 49 -20.44 -122.58 -108.93
N ASN A 50 -20.37 -122.32 -110.23
CA ASN A 50 -19.81 -121.09 -110.76
C ASN A 50 -20.93 -120.15 -111.25
N LEU A 51 -21.63 -119.49 -110.31
CA LEU A 51 -22.76 -118.63 -110.64
C LEU A 51 -22.28 -117.38 -111.40
N LEU A 52 -22.85 -117.12 -112.57
CA LEU A 52 -22.47 -115.97 -113.41
C LEU A 52 -23.11 -114.66 -112.94
N ALA A 53 -24.31 -114.73 -112.35
CA ALA A 53 -25.04 -113.61 -111.77
C ALA A 53 -25.87 -114.04 -110.55
N THR A 54 -26.34 -113.10 -109.74
CA THR A 54 -27.29 -113.42 -108.65
C THR A 54 -28.67 -113.85 -109.13
N THR A 55 -28.98 -113.69 -110.41
CA THR A 55 -30.16 -114.25 -111.08
C THR A 55 -29.85 -115.53 -111.87
N ASP A 56 -28.68 -116.13 -111.71
CA ASP A 56 -28.25 -117.31 -112.48
C ASP A 56 -29.04 -118.58 -112.11
N ILE A 57 -30.10 -118.82 -112.87
CA ILE A 57 -30.91 -120.04 -112.90
C ILE A 57 -30.53 -120.99 -114.05
N ALA A 58 -29.38 -120.75 -114.70
CA ALA A 58 -28.88 -121.58 -115.80
C ALA A 58 -27.81 -122.57 -115.32
N THR A 59 -26.90 -122.12 -114.45
CA THR A 59 -25.90 -122.97 -113.78
C THR A 59 -26.54 -123.99 -112.84
N ILE A 60 -27.70 -123.66 -112.25
CA ILE A 60 -28.59 -124.58 -111.56
C ILE A 60 -30.00 -124.32 -112.06
N VAL A 61 -30.56 -125.25 -112.83
CA VAL A 61 -31.89 -125.12 -113.41
C VAL A 61 -32.96 -125.32 -112.34
N SER A 62 -33.88 -124.36 -112.19
CA SER A 62 -34.96 -124.36 -111.19
C SER A 62 -34.47 -124.57 -109.74
N PRO A 63 -33.65 -123.66 -109.18
CA PRO A 63 -33.16 -123.80 -107.81
C PRO A 63 -34.30 -123.62 -106.79
N ASP A 64 -34.40 -124.57 -105.86
CA ASP A 64 -35.39 -124.51 -104.77
C ASP A 64 -35.04 -123.44 -103.73
N VAL A 65 -36.06 -122.93 -103.04
CA VAL A 65 -35.86 -121.97 -101.93
C VAL A 65 -35.03 -122.63 -100.82
N SER A 66 -34.08 -121.89 -100.27
CA SER A 66 -33.10 -122.37 -99.27
C SER A 66 -32.08 -123.38 -99.81
N LEU A 67 -32.01 -123.60 -101.13
CA LEU A 67 -30.91 -124.34 -101.75
C LEU A 67 -29.59 -123.61 -101.49
N LEU A 68 -28.69 -124.24 -100.72
CA LEU A 68 -27.39 -123.69 -100.34
C LEU A 68 -26.31 -124.18 -101.31
N VAL A 69 -25.50 -123.26 -101.80
CA VAL A 69 -24.34 -123.53 -102.67
C VAL A 69 -23.13 -122.72 -102.24
N TYR A 70 -21.94 -123.18 -102.60
CA TYR A 70 -20.75 -122.34 -102.55
C TYR A 70 -20.47 -121.80 -103.95
N ASN A 71 -20.72 -120.51 -104.17
CA ASN A 71 -20.36 -119.84 -105.39
C ASN A 71 -18.83 -119.72 -105.50
N THR A 72 -18.24 -120.27 -106.57
CA THR A 72 -16.81 -120.16 -106.89
C THR A 72 -16.48 -118.94 -107.75
N ASN A 73 -17.47 -118.28 -108.36
CA ASN A 73 -17.22 -117.11 -109.20
C ASN A 73 -16.90 -115.89 -108.34
N ALA A 74 -15.62 -115.51 -108.29
CA ALA A 74 -15.15 -114.29 -107.63
C ALA A 74 -15.73 -113.00 -108.25
N SER A 75 -16.24 -113.06 -109.48
CA SER A 75 -16.74 -111.95 -110.28
C SER A 75 -18.23 -112.09 -110.65
N ILE A 76 -19.04 -112.75 -109.82
CA ILE A 76 -20.49 -112.90 -110.00
C ILE A 76 -21.18 -111.53 -110.19
N SER A 77 -21.91 -111.36 -111.29
CA SER A 77 -22.62 -110.11 -111.58
C SER A 77 -23.79 -109.89 -110.61
N GLY A 78 -23.92 -108.69 -110.05
CA GLY A 78 -24.95 -108.36 -109.07
C GLY A 78 -24.79 -109.04 -107.70
N GLY A 79 -23.65 -109.67 -107.42
CA GLY A 79 -23.36 -110.35 -106.15
C GLY A 79 -22.00 -109.99 -105.57
N GLN A 80 -21.78 -110.32 -104.29
CA GLN A 80 -20.55 -110.00 -103.57
C GLN A 80 -19.46 -111.11 -103.68
N GLY A 81 -19.13 -111.54 -104.90
CA GLY A 81 -18.01 -112.47 -105.18
C GLY A 81 -18.20 -113.92 -104.70
N ALA A 82 -17.10 -114.65 -104.51
CA ALA A 82 -17.15 -116.06 -104.07
C ALA A 82 -17.58 -116.20 -102.60
N GLY A 83 -18.21 -117.32 -102.25
CA GLY A 83 -18.68 -117.62 -100.89
C GLY A 83 -19.97 -118.45 -100.85
N TYR A 84 -20.58 -118.55 -99.67
CA TYR A 84 -21.86 -119.25 -99.50
C TYR A 84 -23.04 -118.38 -99.95
N TYR A 85 -23.87 -118.93 -100.83
CA TYR A 85 -25.09 -118.33 -101.34
C TYR A 85 -26.25 -119.29 -101.13
N TYR A 86 -27.42 -118.75 -100.80
CA TYR A 86 -28.67 -119.50 -100.81
C TYR A 86 -29.65 -118.87 -101.80
N TRP A 87 -30.48 -119.68 -102.43
CA TRP A 87 -31.57 -119.17 -103.26
C TRP A 87 -32.74 -118.72 -102.38
N ASN A 88 -33.15 -117.46 -102.50
CA ASN A 88 -34.26 -116.91 -101.71
C ASN A 88 -35.65 -117.07 -102.37
N GLY A 89 -35.71 -117.74 -103.53
CA GLY A 89 -36.91 -117.83 -104.38
C GLY A 89 -36.89 -116.90 -105.61
N SER A 90 -35.95 -115.96 -105.70
CA SER A 90 -35.83 -115.02 -106.83
C SER A 90 -34.40 -114.63 -107.19
N THR A 91 -33.47 -114.68 -106.22
CA THR A 91 -32.04 -114.43 -106.40
C THR A 91 -31.20 -115.29 -105.45
N TRP A 92 -29.96 -115.53 -105.86
CA TRP A 92 -28.88 -116.03 -105.02
C TRP A 92 -28.41 -114.92 -104.09
N VAL A 93 -28.72 -115.06 -102.80
CA VAL A 93 -28.31 -114.12 -101.75
C VAL A 93 -27.06 -114.66 -101.05
N LYS A 94 -26.01 -113.83 -100.96
CA LYS A 94 -24.80 -114.18 -100.20
C LYS A 94 -25.12 -114.13 -98.70
N LEU A 95 -24.71 -115.15 -97.95
CA LEU A 95 -24.60 -115.00 -96.49
C LEU A 95 -23.41 -114.07 -96.18
N ILE A 96 -23.74 -112.85 -95.75
CA ILE A 96 -22.76 -111.79 -95.44
C ILE A 96 -22.14 -112.03 -94.06
N ALA A 97 -20.88 -111.62 -93.87
CA ALA A 97 -20.16 -111.76 -92.61
C ALA A 97 -20.48 -110.62 -91.62
N THR A 98 -20.21 -110.85 -90.34
CA THR A 98 -20.50 -109.95 -89.20
C THR A 98 -19.84 -108.56 -89.30
N ALA A 99 -18.90 -108.36 -90.22
CA ALA A 99 -18.14 -107.11 -90.37
C ALA A 99 -18.97 -105.91 -90.84
N ASP A 100 -20.01 -106.12 -91.66
CA ASP A 100 -20.75 -105.03 -92.33
C ASP A 100 -21.82 -104.35 -91.46
N VAL A 101 -22.15 -104.92 -90.29
CA VAL A 101 -23.16 -104.37 -89.35
C VAL A 101 -22.68 -103.07 -88.68
N ASN A 102 -21.37 -102.84 -88.60
CA ASN A 102 -20.76 -101.84 -87.73
C ASN A 102 -20.77 -100.38 -88.26
N LYS A 103 -21.33 -100.10 -89.45
CA LYS A 103 -21.33 -98.74 -90.03
C LYS A 103 -22.51 -97.85 -89.61
N ASN A 104 -23.59 -98.42 -89.08
CA ASN A 104 -24.82 -97.68 -88.71
C ASN A 104 -25.01 -97.52 -87.19
N ALA A 105 -23.98 -97.80 -86.39
CA ALA A 105 -24.00 -97.68 -84.95
C ALA A 105 -22.76 -96.94 -84.43
N TRP A 106 -22.85 -96.35 -83.24
CA TRP A 106 -21.67 -95.93 -82.49
C TRP A 106 -21.04 -97.17 -81.85
N GLY A 107 -19.89 -97.59 -82.36
CA GLY A 107 -19.17 -98.76 -81.87
C GLY A 107 -18.66 -98.56 -80.45
N LEU A 108 -18.61 -99.65 -79.67
CA LEU A 108 -18.11 -99.63 -78.28
C LEU A 108 -16.64 -99.21 -78.17
N ALA A 109 -15.88 -99.31 -79.27
CA ALA A 109 -14.49 -98.85 -79.39
C ALA A 109 -14.34 -97.50 -80.12
N GLY A 110 -15.44 -96.83 -80.46
CA GLY A 110 -15.47 -95.65 -81.34
C GLY A 110 -15.52 -96.01 -82.84
N ASN A 111 -15.76 -94.99 -83.66
CA ASN A 111 -15.88 -95.11 -85.12
C ASN A 111 -14.71 -94.38 -85.81
N SER A 112 -14.08 -95.01 -86.80
CA SER A 112 -13.02 -94.42 -87.64
C SER A 112 -13.56 -93.88 -88.96
N GLY A 113 -13.13 -92.70 -89.40
CA GLY A 113 -13.50 -92.13 -90.70
C GLY A 113 -14.90 -91.48 -90.74
N THR A 114 -15.31 -90.86 -89.64
CA THR A 114 -16.59 -90.15 -89.51
C THR A 114 -16.66 -88.90 -90.40
N ASP A 115 -17.81 -88.68 -91.04
CA ASP A 115 -18.15 -87.46 -91.77
C ASP A 115 -19.05 -86.56 -90.90
N THR A 116 -18.61 -85.33 -90.65
CA THR A 116 -19.32 -84.33 -89.82
C THR A 116 -20.66 -83.87 -90.39
N ALA A 117 -20.95 -84.11 -91.68
CA ALA A 117 -22.23 -83.77 -92.29
C ALA A 117 -23.33 -84.82 -92.04
N VAL A 118 -22.97 -86.07 -91.71
CA VAL A 118 -23.92 -87.19 -91.59
C VAL A 118 -23.77 -88.03 -90.30
N ASN A 119 -22.63 -87.99 -89.62
CA ASN A 119 -22.41 -88.72 -88.38
C ASN A 119 -22.49 -87.80 -87.16
N PHE A 120 -23.55 -87.92 -86.37
CA PHE A 120 -23.76 -87.19 -85.12
C PHE A 120 -24.33 -88.09 -84.02
N ILE A 121 -24.39 -87.56 -82.79
CA ILE A 121 -25.14 -88.13 -81.66
C ILE A 121 -26.23 -87.13 -81.31
N GLY A 122 -27.49 -87.41 -81.65
CA GLY A 122 -28.59 -86.50 -81.39
C GLY A 122 -29.90 -86.88 -82.09
N THR A 123 -30.83 -85.93 -82.14
CA THR A 123 -32.13 -85.99 -82.79
C THR A 123 -32.18 -85.08 -84.02
N THR A 124 -33.14 -85.29 -84.92
CA THR A 124 -33.39 -84.43 -86.11
C THR A 124 -34.66 -83.60 -85.99
N ASP A 125 -35.37 -83.70 -84.87
CA ASP A 125 -36.55 -82.93 -84.52
C ASP A 125 -36.26 -82.05 -83.28
N ASN A 126 -37.21 -81.22 -82.86
CA ASN A 126 -37.04 -80.36 -81.68
C ASN A 126 -37.16 -81.12 -80.34
N MET A 127 -37.08 -82.45 -80.33
CA MET A 127 -37.13 -83.25 -79.11
C MET A 127 -35.75 -83.28 -78.41
N PRO A 128 -35.69 -83.11 -77.08
CA PRO A 128 -34.43 -83.12 -76.34
C PRO A 128 -33.68 -84.45 -76.39
N VAL A 129 -32.36 -84.39 -76.58
CA VAL A 129 -31.45 -85.54 -76.47
C VAL A 129 -31.28 -85.90 -75.00
N ARG A 130 -31.65 -87.12 -74.59
CA ARG A 130 -31.55 -87.60 -73.20
C ARG A 130 -30.44 -88.64 -73.03
N ILE A 131 -29.67 -88.50 -71.96
CA ILE A 131 -28.65 -89.46 -71.54
C ILE A 131 -29.17 -90.19 -70.30
N LYS A 132 -29.05 -91.51 -70.30
CA LYS A 132 -29.44 -92.38 -69.17
C LYS A 132 -28.32 -93.31 -68.78
N LEU A 133 -28.21 -93.58 -67.48
CA LEU A 133 -27.33 -94.61 -66.90
C LEU A 133 -28.19 -95.63 -66.17
N ASN A 134 -28.13 -96.91 -66.55
CA ASN A 134 -28.99 -97.97 -66.00
C ASN A 134 -30.50 -97.59 -65.98
N ASN A 135 -30.99 -97.06 -67.11
CA ASN A 135 -32.34 -96.48 -67.27
C ASN A 135 -32.70 -95.27 -66.36
N THR A 136 -31.80 -94.83 -65.47
CA THR A 136 -31.96 -93.61 -64.65
C THR A 136 -31.50 -92.36 -65.38
N TRP A 137 -32.04 -91.19 -65.00
CA TRP A 137 -31.69 -89.90 -65.62
C TRP A 137 -30.23 -89.53 -65.37
N ALA A 138 -29.47 -89.29 -66.44
CA ALA A 138 -28.07 -88.87 -66.39
C ALA A 138 -27.77 -87.60 -67.22
N GLY A 139 -28.77 -87.00 -67.88
CA GLY A 139 -28.64 -85.72 -68.57
C GLY A 139 -29.71 -85.50 -69.63
N GLN A 140 -29.88 -84.24 -70.05
CA GLN A 140 -30.71 -83.83 -71.18
C GLN A 140 -30.15 -82.55 -71.81
N TRP A 141 -30.10 -82.50 -73.14
CA TRP A 141 -29.90 -81.27 -73.91
C TRP A 141 -31.19 -80.93 -74.66
N ASP A 142 -31.74 -79.75 -74.38
CA ASP A 142 -33.01 -79.25 -74.90
C ASP A 142 -32.78 -77.95 -75.68
N ILE A 143 -33.16 -77.95 -76.97
CA ILE A 143 -33.02 -76.80 -77.87
C ILE A 143 -34.15 -75.76 -77.70
N THR A 144 -35.34 -76.18 -77.26
CA THR A 144 -36.52 -75.30 -77.16
C THR A 144 -36.47 -74.46 -75.90
N GLY A 145 -36.14 -75.07 -74.76
CA GLY A 145 -35.85 -74.35 -73.52
C GLY A 145 -34.40 -73.87 -73.42
N GLY A 146 -33.49 -74.32 -74.30
CA GLY A 146 -32.08 -73.95 -74.30
C GLY A 146 -31.29 -74.49 -73.09
N ASN A 147 -31.76 -75.58 -72.47
CA ASN A 147 -31.16 -76.15 -71.26
C ASN A 147 -30.12 -77.24 -71.59
N PHE A 148 -29.00 -77.27 -70.87
CA PHE A 148 -27.96 -78.29 -70.99
C PHE A 148 -27.64 -78.93 -69.63
N PHE A 149 -28.06 -80.18 -69.44
CA PHE A 149 -27.91 -80.92 -68.18
C PHE A 149 -27.11 -82.21 -68.38
N LEU A 150 -26.09 -82.42 -67.54
CA LEU A 150 -25.23 -83.60 -67.58
C LEU A 150 -24.80 -84.02 -66.17
N GLY A 151 -25.24 -85.20 -65.74
CA GLY A 151 -25.07 -85.70 -64.39
C GLY A 151 -26.33 -86.40 -63.89
N ARG A 152 -26.16 -87.34 -62.95
CA ARG A 152 -27.28 -88.06 -62.34
C ARG A 152 -28.26 -87.05 -61.72
N ASN A 153 -29.55 -87.17 -62.03
CA ASN A 153 -30.61 -86.25 -61.60
C ASN A 153 -30.44 -84.75 -61.98
N ALA A 154 -29.46 -84.36 -62.81
CA ALA A 154 -29.22 -82.95 -63.13
C ALA A 154 -30.43 -82.33 -63.86
N GLY A 155 -31.04 -81.28 -63.31
CA GLY A 155 -32.21 -80.60 -63.88
C GLY A 155 -33.50 -81.46 -64.00
N ILE A 156 -33.59 -82.61 -63.32
CA ILE A 156 -34.66 -83.62 -63.53
C ILE A 156 -36.11 -83.15 -63.26
N LYS A 157 -36.31 -82.06 -62.50
CA LYS A 157 -37.64 -81.47 -62.23
C LYS A 157 -37.98 -80.24 -63.08
N ASN A 158 -37.15 -79.87 -64.06
CA ASN A 158 -37.42 -78.69 -64.88
C ASN A 158 -38.73 -78.85 -65.69
N THR A 159 -39.65 -77.89 -65.55
CA THR A 159 -40.94 -77.87 -66.25
C THR A 159 -41.04 -76.74 -67.26
N THR A 160 -40.61 -75.52 -66.90
CA THR A 160 -40.68 -74.31 -67.76
C THR A 160 -39.46 -73.40 -67.63
N GLY A 161 -38.41 -73.83 -66.92
CA GLY A 161 -37.17 -73.09 -66.77
C GLY A 161 -36.31 -73.15 -68.03
N ILE A 162 -35.68 -72.03 -68.37
CA ILE A 162 -34.99 -71.83 -69.67
C ILE A 162 -33.52 -71.41 -69.53
N SER A 163 -32.69 -71.77 -70.52
CA SER A 163 -31.29 -71.38 -70.64
C SER A 163 -30.40 -71.79 -69.45
N ASN A 164 -30.72 -72.90 -68.77
CA ASN A 164 -29.95 -73.37 -67.62
C ASN A 164 -28.86 -74.37 -68.02
N ILE A 165 -27.68 -74.26 -67.42
CA ILE A 165 -26.58 -75.22 -67.53
C ILE A 165 -26.43 -75.95 -66.18
N ALA A 166 -26.45 -77.29 -66.17
CA ALA A 166 -26.19 -78.09 -64.99
C ALA A 166 -25.16 -79.20 -65.29
N PHE A 167 -24.07 -79.25 -64.52
CA PHE A 167 -23.08 -80.31 -64.59
C PHE A 167 -22.78 -80.89 -63.21
N GLY A 168 -23.01 -82.18 -63.03
CA GLY A 168 -22.77 -82.89 -61.76
C GLY A 168 -24.04 -83.49 -61.14
N ASP A 169 -23.82 -84.30 -60.11
CA ASP A 169 -24.89 -85.07 -59.48
C ASP A 169 -25.86 -84.17 -58.68
N SER A 170 -27.14 -84.28 -59.04
CA SER A 170 -28.28 -83.55 -58.48
C SER A 170 -28.22 -82.02 -58.62
N ALA A 171 -27.35 -81.48 -59.49
CA ALA A 171 -27.29 -80.06 -59.83
C ALA A 171 -28.63 -79.57 -60.44
N LEU A 172 -29.18 -78.45 -59.94
CA LEU A 172 -30.51 -77.92 -60.32
C LEU A 172 -31.67 -78.95 -60.24
N SER A 173 -31.52 -80.05 -59.48
CA SER A 173 -32.45 -81.19 -59.57
C SER A 173 -33.90 -80.93 -59.15
N LYS A 174 -34.18 -79.86 -58.38
CA LYS A 174 -35.54 -79.40 -58.06
C LYS A 174 -35.94 -78.07 -58.74
N ASN A 175 -35.12 -77.51 -59.63
CA ASN A 175 -35.51 -76.33 -60.39
C ASN A 175 -36.74 -76.66 -61.26
N THR A 176 -37.80 -75.87 -61.17
CA THR A 176 -39.02 -76.03 -62.00
C THR A 176 -39.15 -74.92 -63.05
N THR A 177 -38.85 -73.66 -62.69
CA THR A 177 -39.13 -72.48 -63.52
C THR A 177 -37.99 -71.46 -63.60
N GLY A 178 -36.88 -71.69 -62.91
CA GLY A 178 -35.71 -70.80 -62.89
C GLY A 178 -34.98 -70.73 -64.24
N TYR A 179 -34.30 -69.62 -64.50
CA TYR A 179 -33.75 -69.28 -65.82
C TYR A 179 -32.31 -68.78 -65.80
N ARG A 180 -31.57 -69.02 -66.89
CA ARG A 180 -30.19 -68.52 -67.12
C ARG A 180 -29.19 -68.87 -66.01
N ASN A 181 -29.38 -69.99 -65.33
CA ASN A 181 -28.51 -70.42 -64.24
C ASN A 181 -27.35 -71.31 -64.72
N ILE A 182 -26.21 -71.25 -64.03
CA ILE A 182 -25.06 -72.13 -64.23
C ILE A 182 -24.79 -72.89 -62.93
N ALA A 183 -25.00 -74.20 -62.90
CA ALA A 183 -24.81 -75.05 -61.71
C ALA A 183 -23.81 -76.18 -61.96
N LEU A 184 -22.57 -76.04 -61.50
CA LEU A 184 -21.47 -76.98 -61.73
C LEU A 184 -20.98 -77.57 -60.39
N GLY A 185 -21.37 -78.80 -60.08
CA GLY A 185 -20.92 -79.50 -58.87
C GLY A 185 -21.99 -80.40 -58.21
N TYR A 186 -21.58 -81.17 -57.20
CA TYR A 186 -22.48 -82.00 -56.41
C TYR A 186 -23.48 -81.11 -55.63
N GLN A 187 -24.79 -81.31 -55.87
CA GLN A 187 -25.87 -80.55 -55.24
C GLN A 187 -25.79 -79.02 -55.43
N ALA A 188 -25.11 -78.54 -56.48
CA ALA A 188 -25.16 -77.11 -56.84
C ALA A 188 -26.62 -76.71 -57.15
N MET A 189 -27.15 -75.72 -56.42
CA MET A 189 -28.55 -75.26 -56.54
C MET A 189 -29.63 -76.36 -56.44
N GLN A 190 -29.42 -77.38 -55.59
CA GLN A 190 -30.30 -78.57 -55.56
C GLN A 190 -31.78 -78.23 -55.33
N ASN A 191 -32.08 -77.36 -54.36
CA ASN A 191 -33.44 -76.97 -53.96
C ASN A 191 -33.88 -75.62 -54.56
N GLY A 192 -33.16 -75.09 -55.55
CA GLY A 192 -33.44 -73.78 -56.13
C GLY A 192 -34.62 -73.76 -57.10
N SER A 193 -35.85 -73.70 -56.59
CA SER A 193 -37.07 -73.76 -57.41
C SER A 193 -37.26 -72.58 -58.38
N PHE A 194 -36.67 -71.41 -58.06
CA PHE A 194 -36.84 -70.14 -58.80
C PHE A 194 -35.57 -69.26 -58.70
N CYS A 195 -34.38 -69.77 -59.06
CA CYS A 195 -33.22 -68.89 -59.21
C CYS A 195 -33.20 -68.27 -60.63
N GLY A 196 -32.78 -67.02 -60.76
CA GLY A 196 -32.62 -66.32 -62.04
C GLY A 196 -31.23 -65.71 -62.19
N ASN A 197 -30.56 -65.95 -63.33
CA ASN A 197 -29.21 -65.46 -63.61
C ASN A 197 -28.14 -65.88 -62.56
N CYS A 198 -28.33 -66.99 -61.84
CA CYS A 198 -27.46 -67.41 -60.75
C CYS A 198 -26.29 -68.29 -61.24
N ILE A 199 -25.09 -68.09 -60.68
CA ILE A 199 -23.90 -68.92 -60.92
C ILE A 199 -23.55 -69.67 -59.64
N ALA A 200 -23.49 -70.99 -59.69
CA ALA A 200 -23.16 -71.88 -58.58
C ALA A 200 -22.13 -72.93 -59.02
N ILE A 201 -20.87 -72.76 -58.64
CA ILE A 201 -19.77 -73.64 -59.03
C ILE A 201 -19.14 -74.22 -57.77
N GLY A 202 -19.47 -75.46 -57.43
CA GLY A 202 -18.95 -76.15 -56.23
C GLY A 202 -19.94 -77.12 -55.59
N GLU A 203 -19.47 -77.82 -54.57
CA GLU A 203 -20.32 -78.69 -53.74
C GLU A 203 -21.26 -77.82 -52.89
N ARG A 204 -22.58 -78.02 -53.07
CA ARG A 204 -23.68 -77.37 -52.32
C ARG A 204 -23.67 -75.84 -52.34
N SER A 205 -23.11 -75.24 -53.38
CA SER A 205 -23.19 -73.80 -53.64
C SER A 205 -24.63 -73.40 -54.01
N LEU A 206 -25.16 -72.32 -53.41
CA LEU A 206 -26.56 -71.84 -53.58
C LEU A 206 -27.64 -72.92 -53.38
N ASN A 207 -27.39 -73.91 -52.52
CA ASN A 207 -28.20 -75.14 -52.41
C ASN A 207 -29.70 -74.90 -52.18
N ASN A 208 -30.08 -73.90 -51.36
CA ASN A 208 -31.46 -73.62 -50.95
C ASN A 208 -32.08 -72.34 -51.56
N SER A 209 -31.55 -71.86 -52.71
CA SER A 209 -31.92 -70.56 -53.33
C SER A 209 -33.36 -70.44 -53.82
N LEU A 210 -34.26 -69.90 -52.96
CA LEU A 210 -35.70 -69.76 -53.18
C LEU A 210 -36.11 -68.33 -53.56
N ASN A 211 -36.36 -68.07 -54.85
CA ASN A 211 -36.76 -66.77 -55.43
C ASN A 211 -35.65 -65.69 -55.45
N ALA A 212 -34.40 -66.07 -55.26
CA ALA A 212 -33.25 -65.18 -55.34
C ALA A 212 -32.68 -65.05 -56.76
N VAL A 213 -32.11 -63.88 -57.09
CA VAL A 213 -31.57 -63.57 -58.43
C VAL A 213 -30.14 -63.02 -58.39
N GLU A 214 -29.41 -63.19 -59.49
CA GLU A 214 -28.09 -62.57 -59.77
C GLU A 214 -27.01 -62.83 -58.70
N ASN A 215 -27.05 -64.03 -58.10
CA ASN A 215 -26.05 -64.47 -57.14
C ASN A 215 -24.91 -65.27 -57.80
N ILE A 216 -23.67 -65.01 -57.41
CA ILE A 216 -22.47 -65.73 -57.85
C ILE A 216 -21.85 -66.46 -56.65
N ALA A 217 -21.96 -67.78 -56.58
CA ALA A 217 -21.32 -68.64 -55.59
C ALA A 217 -20.26 -69.55 -56.25
N ILE A 218 -18.98 -69.27 -56.02
CA ILE A 218 -17.87 -70.07 -56.54
C ILE A 218 -17.09 -70.69 -55.38
N GLY A 219 -17.27 -71.99 -55.21
CA GLY A 219 -16.65 -72.84 -54.21
C GLY A 219 -17.62 -73.37 -53.16
N ARG A 220 -17.07 -74.18 -52.25
CA ARG A 220 -17.82 -75.15 -51.44
C ARG A 220 -18.66 -74.51 -50.34
N LEU A 221 -19.97 -74.83 -50.32
CA LEU A 221 -20.96 -74.36 -49.33
C LEU A 221 -21.13 -72.83 -49.28
N ASN A 222 -20.79 -72.13 -50.36
CA ASN A 222 -21.06 -70.69 -50.45
C ASN A 222 -22.55 -70.46 -50.67
N MET A 223 -23.15 -69.58 -49.88
CA MET A 223 -24.59 -69.25 -49.95
C MET A 223 -25.53 -70.48 -49.84
N GLU A 224 -25.15 -71.52 -49.09
CA GLU A 224 -25.92 -72.78 -49.00
C GLU A 224 -27.39 -72.56 -48.61
N ASN A 225 -27.64 -71.69 -47.62
CA ASN A 225 -28.97 -71.43 -47.05
C ASN A 225 -29.65 -70.17 -47.59
N ASN A 226 -29.08 -69.51 -48.60
CA ASN A 226 -29.68 -68.34 -49.26
C ASN A 226 -31.10 -68.66 -49.67
N THR A 227 -32.09 -67.86 -49.25
CA THR A 227 -33.47 -68.01 -49.69
C THR A 227 -33.76 -66.95 -50.75
N THR A 228 -34.10 -65.73 -50.35
CA THR A 228 -34.47 -64.61 -51.25
C THR A 228 -33.34 -63.59 -51.49
N GLY A 229 -32.24 -63.66 -50.74
CA GLY A 229 -31.10 -62.75 -50.88
C GLY A 229 -30.53 -62.72 -52.29
N SER A 230 -30.35 -61.54 -52.88
CA SER A 230 -30.05 -61.35 -54.32
C SER A 230 -28.86 -60.41 -54.54
N TYR A 231 -28.25 -60.46 -55.73
CA TYR A 231 -27.07 -59.65 -56.12
C TYR A 231 -25.80 -59.89 -55.28
N ASN A 232 -25.65 -61.08 -54.67
CA ASN A 232 -24.50 -61.40 -53.82
C ASN A 232 -23.37 -62.13 -54.59
N VAL A 233 -22.12 -61.87 -54.23
CA VAL A 233 -20.92 -62.55 -54.75
C VAL A 233 -20.18 -63.26 -53.61
N ALA A 234 -20.01 -64.58 -53.69
CA ALA A 234 -19.39 -65.42 -52.67
C ALA A 234 -18.35 -66.38 -53.27
N ILE A 235 -17.06 -66.06 -53.11
CA ILE A 235 -15.95 -66.81 -53.72
C ILE A 235 -15.04 -67.41 -52.63
N GLY A 236 -14.78 -68.73 -52.69
CA GLY A 236 -13.95 -69.45 -51.73
C GLY A 236 -14.71 -70.58 -51.01
N ARG A 237 -14.68 -70.65 -49.69
CA ARG A 237 -15.32 -71.77 -48.93
C ARG A 237 -16.10 -71.29 -47.71
N ASN A 238 -17.35 -71.73 -47.62
CA ASN A 238 -18.30 -71.42 -46.55
C ASN A 238 -18.58 -69.92 -46.42
N VAL A 239 -18.56 -69.19 -47.55
CA VAL A 239 -18.81 -67.75 -47.62
C VAL A 239 -20.31 -67.47 -47.66
N MET A 240 -20.81 -66.52 -46.85
CA MET A 240 -22.24 -66.19 -46.75
C MET A 240 -23.15 -67.40 -46.50
N ARG A 241 -22.65 -68.45 -45.83
CA ARG A 241 -23.27 -69.78 -45.81
C ARG A 241 -24.72 -69.75 -45.33
N ASN A 242 -25.00 -68.97 -44.27
CA ASN A 242 -26.30 -68.86 -43.65
C ASN A 242 -27.16 -67.68 -44.14
N ASN A 243 -26.74 -66.98 -45.21
CA ASN A 243 -27.53 -65.86 -45.73
C ASN A 243 -28.95 -66.33 -46.00
N GLN A 244 -29.96 -65.50 -45.77
CA GLN A 244 -31.36 -65.82 -46.04
C GLN A 244 -31.92 -64.76 -46.98
N THR A 245 -31.97 -63.52 -46.50
CA THR A 245 -32.59 -62.38 -47.19
C THR A 245 -31.59 -61.29 -47.58
N GLY A 246 -30.33 -61.35 -47.10
CA GLY A 246 -29.32 -60.32 -47.35
C GLY A 246 -28.94 -60.18 -48.83
N GLY A 247 -28.72 -58.96 -49.30
CA GLY A 247 -28.47 -58.65 -50.71
C GLY A 247 -27.29 -57.70 -50.95
N GLU A 248 -26.80 -57.68 -52.19
CA GLU A 248 -25.71 -56.80 -52.65
C GLU A 248 -24.38 -56.97 -51.88
N ASN A 249 -24.15 -58.14 -51.26
CA ASN A 249 -22.92 -58.39 -50.51
C ASN A 249 -21.83 -59.00 -51.40
N VAL A 250 -20.56 -58.69 -51.13
CA VAL A 250 -19.37 -59.32 -51.73
C VAL A 250 -18.55 -59.99 -50.62
N GLY A 251 -18.26 -61.27 -50.79
CA GLY A 251 -17.53 -62.10 -49.84
C GLY A 251 -16.47 -62.92 -50.56
N ILE A 252 -15.20 -62.80 -50.16
CA ILE A 252 -14.10 -63.56 -50.76
C ILE A 252 -13.18 -64.12 -49.67
N GLY A 253 -13.07 -65.46 -49.60
CA GLY A 253 -12.14 -66.12 -48.67
C GLY A 253 -12.64 -67.45 -48.08
N TYR A 254 -12.22 -67.72 -46.85
CA TYR A 254 -12.60 -68.89 -46.06
C TYR A 254 -13.32 -68.42 -44.81
N LEU A 255 -14.51 -68.97 -44.51
CA LEU A 255 -15.34 -68.53 -43.37
C LEU A 255 -15.65 -67.02 -43.39
N THR A 256 -15.84 -66.43 -44.57
CA THR A 256 -16.18 -65.01 -44.75
C THR A 256 -17.69 -64.82 -44.61
N MET A 257 -18.14 -64.03 -43.62
CA MET A 257 -19.58 -63.85 -43.29
C MET A 257 -20.43 -65.14 -43.20
N PRO A 258 -19.99 -66.23 -42.54
CA PRO A 258 -20.68 -67.52 -42.57
C PRO A 258 -22.00 -67.50 -41.77
N LEU A 259 -22.17 -66.56 -40.84
CA LEU A 259 -23.34 -66.40 -39.97
C LEU A 259 -24.34 -65.33 -40.43
N MET A 260 -24.05 -64.60 -41.52
CA MET A 260 -24.93 -63.57 -42.08
C MET A 260 -26.29 -64.16 -42.41
N GLN A 261 -27.37 -63.44 -42.13
CA GLN A 261 -28.76 -63.84 -42.39
C GLN A 261 -29.49 -62.77 -43.24
N SER A 262 -29.32 -61.50 -42.89
CA SER A 262 -30.07 -60.39 -43.51
C SER A 262 -29.25 -59.12 -43.80
N GLY A 263 -27.92 -59.17 -43.60
CA GLY A 263 -27.03 -58.03 -43.88
C GLY A 263 -26.97 -57.68 -45.37
N PHE A 264 -26.72 -56.41 -45.69
CA PHE A 264 -26.74 -55.91 -47.07
C PHE A 264 -25.61 -54.93 -47.38
N GLN A 265 -25.20 -54.88 -48.65
CA GLN A 265 -24.17 -53.96 -49.16
C GLN A 265 -22.82 -54.03 -48.41
N ASN A 266 -22.44 -55.22 -47.93
CA ASN A 266 -21.14 -55.47 -47.29
C ASN A 266 -20.08 -55.94 -48.31
N VAL A 267 -18.87 -55.40 -48.25
CA VAL A 267 -17.69 -55.87 -49.02
C VAL A 267 -16.68 -56.46 -48.05
N VAL A 268 -16.49 -57.78 -48.05
CA VAL A 268 -15.68 -58.51 -47.05
C VAL A 268 -14.72 -59.48 -47.73
N ILE A 269 -13.43 -59.27 -47.52
CA ILE A 269 -12.35 -60.05 -48.16
C ILE A 269 -11.35 -60.51 -47.09
N GLY A 270 -11.20 -61.83 -46.92
CA GLY A 270 -10.24 -62.42 -45.99
C GLY A 270 -10.74 -63.69 -45.30
N SER A 271 -9.80 -64.43 -44.68
CA SER A 271 -10.12 -65.59 -43.85
C SER A 271 -10.76 -65.15 -42.54
N SER A 272 -11.91 -65.73 -42.17
CA SER A 272 -12.72 -65.36 -40.99
C SER A 272 -13.11 -63.87 -40.92
N ALA A 273 -13.04 -63.15 -42.04
CA ALA A 273 -13.43 -61.76 -42.10
C ALA A 273 -14.96 -61.63 -41.99
N GLY A 274 -15.43 -60.69 -41.16
CA GLY A 274 -16.86 -60.51 -40.88
C GLY A 274 -17.53 -61.75 -40.28
N SER A 275 -16.79 -62.66 -39.62
CA SER A 275 -17.29 -64.02 -39.37
C SER A 275 -18.51 -64.12 -38.44
N ARG A 276 -18.81 -63.05 -37.70
CA ARG A 276 -19.96 -62.95 -36.80
C ARG A 276 -21.10 -62.07 -37.30
N ILE A 277 -20.92 -61.31 -38.39
CA ILE A 277 -21.96 -60.42 -38.92
C ILE A 277 -23.22 -61.24 -39.21
N VAL A 278 -24.35 -60.88 -38.59
CA VAL A 278 -25.66 -61.51 -38.77
C VAL A 278 -26.58 -60.64 -39.63
N SER A 279 -26.74 -59.36 -39.27
CA SER A 279 -27.72 -58.46 -39.91
C SER A 279 -27.17 -57.08 -40.29
N GLY A 280 -25.91 -56.77 -39.97
CA GLY A 280 -25.28 -55.48 -40.27
C GLY A 280 -25.04 -55.21 -41.76
N GLY A 281 -24.96 -53.94 -42.15
CA GLY A 281 -24.83 -53.52 -43.55
C GLY A 281 -23.84 -52.38 -43.81
N PHE A 282 -23.53 -52.12 -45.09
CA PHE A 282 -22.59 -51.08 -45.53
C PHE A 282 -21.14 -51.21 -44.99
N ASN A 283 -20.67 -52.40 -44.62
CA ASN A 283 -19.32 -52.58 -44.09
C ASN A 283 -18.28 -52.82 -45.20
N THR A 284 -17.07 -52.26 -45.04
CA THR A 284 -15.90 -52.54 -45.89
C THR A 284 -14.80 -53.22 -45.05
N VAL A 285 -14.54 -54.49 -45.31
CA VAL A 285 -13.69 -55.34 -44.48
C VAL A 285 -12.62 -56.04 -45.33
N LEU A 286 -11.35 -55.84 -45.01
CA LEU A 286 -10.23 -56.41 -45.76
C LEU A 286 -9.11 -56.89 -44.82
N GLY A 287 -9.00 -58.21 -44.63
CA GLY A 287 -7.95 -58.80 -43.81
C GLY A 287 -8.39 -60.07 -43.08
N SER A 288 -7.43 -60.88 -42.61
CA SER A 288 -7.77 -62.06 -41.82
C SER A 288 -8.33 -61.66 -40.46
N SER A 289 -9.49 -62.20 -40.09
CA SER A 289 -10.23 -61.88 -38.87
C SER A 289 -10.53 -60.38 -38.68
N ALA A 290 -10.68 -59.61 -39.76
CA ALA A 290 -11.19 -58.24 -39.66
C ALA A 290 -12.70 -58.24 -39.39
N LEU A 291 -13.20 -57.36 -38.53
CA LEU A 291 -14.61 -57.26 -38.09
C LEU A 291 -15.23 -58.60 -37.66
N HIS A 292 -14.45 -59.47 -37.00
CA HIS A 292 -14.87 -60.84 -36.69
C HIS A 292 -15.68 -60.98 -35.39
N GLY A 293 -15.71 -59.95 -34.54
CA GLY A 293 -16.38 -59.96 -33.23
C GLY A 293 -17.79 -59.34 -33.17
N SER A 294 -18.29 -58.70 -34.24
CA SER A 294 -19.57 -57.97 -34.22
C SER A 294 -20.71 -58.72 -34.90
N ASP A 295 -21.89 -58.69 -34.27
CA ASP A 295 -23.10 -59.36 -34.76
C ASP A 295 -23.97 -58.42 -35.65
N THR A 296 -23.95 -57.11 -35.39
CA THR A 296 -24.84 -56.11 -36.03
C THR A 296 -24.14 -54.89 -36.63
N ALA A 297 -22.80 -54.78 -36.55
CA ALA A 297 -22.04 -53.62 -37.04
C ALA A 297 -22.49 -53.15 -38.42
N SER A 298 -22.69 -51.85 -38.58
CA SER A 298 -23.00 -51.20 -39.84
C SER A 298 -22.11 -49.99 -40.11
N ASN A 299 -22.02 -49.60 -41.38
CA ASN A 299 -21.26 -48.42 -41.85
C ASN A 299 -19.78 -48.40 -41.41
N SER A 300 -19.17 -49.57 -41.21
CA SER A 300 -17.83 -49.67 -40.61
C SER A 300 -16.75 -50.15 -41.60
N VAL A 301 -15.54 -49.62 -41.44
CA VAL A 301 -14.35 -49.95 -42.25
C VAL A 301 -13.34 -50.67 -41.38
N ALA A 302 -12.96 -51.90 -41.74
CA ALA A 302 -12.00 -52.72 -40.99
C ALA A 302 -10.92 -53.29 -41.93
N ILE A 303 -9.73 -52.69 -41.96
CA ILE A 303 -8.65 -53.05 -42.89
C ILE A 303 -7.39 -53.46 -42.10
N GLY A 304 -6.94 -54.69 -42.29
CA GLY A 304 -5.79 -55.27 -41.59
C GLY A 304 -6.13 -56.54 -40.82
N HIS A 305 -5.13 -57.19 -40.25
CA HIS A 305 -5.35 -58.39 -39.44
C HIS A 305 -5.93 -58.02 -38.07
N ASN A 306 -7.06 -58.64 -37.69
CA ASN A 306 -7.77 -58.42 -36.43
C ASN A 306 -8.19 -56.94 -36.17
N ALA A 307 -8.39 -56.16 -37.23
CA ALA A 307 -8.96 -54.80 -37.13
C ALA A 307 -10.45 -54.87 -36.76
N LEU A 308 -10.90 -54.08 -35.78
CA LEU A 308 -12.22 -54.21 -35.11
C LEU A 308 -12.51 -55.66 -34.68
N GLY A 309 -11.59 -56.20 -33.86
CA GLY A 309 -11.48 -57.62 -33.53
C GLY A 309 -12.53 -58.19 -32.57
N ASN A 310 -12.07 -58.71 -31.44
CA ASN A 310 -12.87 -59.38 -30.41
C ASN A 310 -13.55 -58.38 -29.47
N GLY A 311 -14.78 -58.05 -29.80
CA GLY A 311 -15.68 -57.23 -29.00
C GLY A 311 -16.75 -56.67 -29.92
N ASN A 312 -17.95 -56.44 -29.39
CA ASN A 312 -19.12 -56.21 -30.23
C ASN A 312 -19.10 -54.75 -30.74
N ASN A 313 -18.28 -54.49 -31.74
CA ASN A 313 -18.04 -53.16 -32.28
C ASN A 313 -19.31 -52.65 -32.97
N GLY A 314 -19.75 -51.45 -32.58
CA GLY A 314 -20.96 -50.82 -33.08
C GLY A 314 -20.76 -50.17 -34.44
N ASP A 315 -21.52 -49.11 -34.70
CA ASP A 315 -21.67 -48.53 -36.02
C ASP A 315 -20.71 -47.35 -36.26
N ASN A 316 -20.45 -47.09 -37.55
CA ASN A 316 -19.68 -45.93 -38.02
C ASN A 316 -18.22 -45.92 -37.53
N ASN A 317 -17.59 -47.10 -37.43
CA ASN A 317 -16.22 -47.26 -36.96
C ASN A 317 -15.23 -47.43 -38.12
N VAL A 318 -14.09 -46.75 -38.08
CA VAL A 318 -12.97 -46.92 -39.03
C VAL A 318 -11.77 -47.46 -38.28
N ALA A 319 -11.25 -48.63 -38.69
CA ALA A 319 -10.02 -49.22 -38.17
C ALA A 319 -9.11 -49.68 -39.32
N ILE A 320 -7.88 -49.17 -39.37
CA ILE A 320 -6.90 -49.48 -40.41
C ILE A 320 -5.54 -49.80 -39.75
N GLY A 321 -5.15 -51.06 -39.74
CA GLY A 321 -3.87 -51.52 -39.19
C GLY A 321 -3.89 -52.95 -38.64
N TYR A 322 -2.71 -53.41 -38.22
CA TYR A 322 -2.58 -54.67 -37.47
C TYR A 322 -3.12 -54.45 -36.05
N PHE A 323 -4.14 -55.23 -35.65
CA PHE A 323 -4.80 -55.12 -34.33
C PHE A 323 -5.37 -53.73 -34.01
N ALA A 324 -5.71 -52.91 -35.02
CA ALA A 324 -6.38 -51.63 -34.81
C ALA A 324 -7.78 -51.82 -34.19
N ALA A 325 -8.02 -51.24 -33.00
CA ALA A 325 -9.25 -51.43 -32.24
C ALA A 325 -9.59 -52.91 -31.92
N ALA A 326 -8.57 -53.75 -31.73
CA ALA A 326 -8.72 -55.21 -31.70
C ALA A 326 -9.61 -55.78 -30.58
N ASN A 327 -9.73 -55.11 -29.43
CA ASN A 327 -10.57 -55.57 -28.31
C ASN A 327 -11.64 -54.53 -27.88
N SER A 328 -11.92 -53.54 -28.72
CA SER A 328 -13.01 -52.59 -28.50
C SER A 328 -14.38 -53.28 -28.47
N SER A 329 -15.32 -52.80 -27.66
CA SER A 329 -16.66 -53.40 -27.50
C SER A 329 -17.72 -52.35 -27.15
N GLY A 330 -18.84 -52.35 -27.88
CA GLY A 330 -19.98 -51.44 -27.66
C GLY A 330 -19.76 -49.99 -28.14
N VAL A 331 -18.71 -49.76 -28.93
CA VAL A 331 -18.24 -48.43 -29.33
C VAL A 331 -18.78 -47.99 -30.69
N ASN A 332 -19.02 -46.69 -30.84
CA ASN A 332 -19.45 -46.05 -32.09
C ASN A 332 -18.52 -44.88 -32.42
N GLY A 333 -18.38 -44.57 -33.71
CA GLY A 333 -17.69 -43.35 -34.18
C GLY A 333 -16.18 -43.33 -33.92
N LEU A 334 -15.51 -44.48 -33.89
CA LEU A 334 -14.05 -44.56 -33.78
C LEU A 334 -13.37 -44.26 -35.13
N VAL A 335 -12.23 -43.57 -35.08
CA VAL A 335 -11.28 -43.45 -36.20
C VAL A 335 -9.91 -43.90 -35.73
N VAL A 336 -9.49 -45.12 -36.06
CA VAL A 336 -8.29 -45.77 -35.55
C VAL A 336 -7.38 -46.19 -36.71
N ILE A 337 -6.19 -45.59 -36.82
CA ILE A 337 -5.23 -45.86 -37.91
C ILE A 337 -3.84 -46.08 -37.33
N GLY A 338 -3.36 -47.32 -37.34
CA GLY A 338 -2.04 -47.68 -36.81
C GLY A 338 -1.94 -49.13 -36.37
N SER A 339 -0.70 -49.62 -36.24
CA SER A 339 -0.43 -50.94 -35.64
C SER A 339 -0.63 -50.86 -34.12
N THR A 340 -1.38 -51.80 -33.54
CA THR A 340 -1.72 -51.87 -32.10
C THR A 340 -2.36 -50.60 -31.51
N ALA A 341 -2.93 -49.75 -32.37
CA ALA A 341 -3.65 -48.57 -31.94
C ALA A 341 -4.98 -49.00 -31.30
N LEU A 342 -5.24 -48.55 -30.07
CA LEU A 342 -6.42 -48.94 -29.29
C LEU A 342 -6.58 -50.47 -29.13
N GLU A 343 -5.49 -51.19 -28.81
CA GLU A 343 -5.53 -52.66 -28.73
C GLU A 343 -6.26 -53.19 -27.49
N SER A 344 -6.22 -52.51 -26.34
CA SER A 344 -6.86 -52.97 -25.09
C SER A 344 -8.39 -53.06 -25.17
N PHE A 345 -8.99 -53.74 -24.18
CA PHE A 345 -10.45 -53.81 -24.06
C PHE A 345 -11.05 -52.43 -23.80
N ASN A 346 -11.66 -51.84 -24.82
CA ASN A 346 -12.12 -50.45 -24.82
C ASN A 346 -13.65 -50.32 -24.96
N THR A 347 -14.29 -49.61 -24.04
CA THR A 347 -15.69 -49.18 -24.13
C THR A 347 -15.85 -47.69 -24.45
N GLY A 348 -14.75 -46.95 -24.63
CA GLY A 348 -14.78 -45.51 -24.88
C GLY A 348 -15.15 -45.14 -26.31
N MET A 349 -15.99 -44.11 -26.48
CA MET A 349 -16.60 -43.66 -27.73
C MET A 349 -15.93 -42.40 -28.30
N GLY A 350 -16.14 -42.13 -29.59
CA GLY A 350 -15.75 -40.87 -30.24
C GLY A 350 -14.23 -40.63 -30.30
N LEU A 351 -13.43 -41.69 -30.37
CA LEU A 351 -11.96 -41.60 -30.33
C LEU A 351 -11.38 -41.42 -31.72
N THR A 352 -10.47 -40.46 -31.87
CA THR A 352 -9.62 -40.32 -33.05
C THR A 352 -8.19 -40.71 -32.67
N VAL A 353 -7.69 -41.82 -33.20
CA VAL A 353 -6.43 -42.47 -32.80
C VAL A 353 -5.61 -42.79 -34.04
N ILE A 354 -4.55 -42.02 -34.30
CA ILE A 354 -3.71 -42.17 -35.49
C ILE A 354 -2.24 -42.28 -35.04
N GLY A 355 -1.65 -43.47 -35.19
CA GLY A 355 -0.26 -43.75 -34.86
C GLY A 355 -0.02 -45.10 -34.20
N ASP A 356 1.22 -45.59 -34.31
CA ASP A 356 1.66 -46.87 -33.73
C ASP A 356 1.58 -46.89 -32.19
N SER A 357 0.97 -47.93 -31.63
CA SER A 357 0.66 -48.09 -30.19
C SER A 357 0.01 -46.86 -29.54
N SER A 358 -0.73 -46.06 -30.31
CA SER A 358 -1.46 -44.89 -29.80
C SER A 358 -2.70 -45.34 -29.01
N MET A 359 -2.94 -44.75 -27.85
CA MET A 359 -4.01 -45.15 -26.90
C MET A 359 -4.04 -46.66 -26.56
N TYR A 360 -2.87 -47.31 -26.50
CA TYR A 360 -2.74 -48.77 -26.36
C TYR A 360 -3.55 -49.38 -25.20
N PHE A 361 -3.61 -48.70 -24.04
CA PHE A 361 -4.24 -49.19 -22.81
C PHE A 361 -5.62 -48.58 -22.47
N ASN A 362 -6.28 -47.88 -23.41
CA ASN A 362 -7.59 -47.25 -23.16
C ASN A 362 -8.67 -48.28 -22.83
N THR A 363 -9.30 -48.14 -21.66
CA THR A 363 -10.38 -49.03 -21.21
C THR A 363 -11.75 -48.40 -21.32
N SER A 364 -11.89 -47.11 -20.96
CA SER A 364 -13.19 -46.43 -20.96
C SER A 364 -13.09 -44.90 -21.10
N GLY A 365 -11.93 -44.36 -21.51
CA GLY A 365 -11.77 -42.93 -21.76
C GLY A 365 -12.41 -42.52 -23.08
N ASP A 366 -13.30 -41.51 -23.06
CA ASP A 366 -14.12 -41.03 -24.18
C ASP A 366 -13.53 -39.78 -24.85
N ASN A 367 -13.92 -39.53 -26.11
CA ASN A 367 -13.68 -38.28 -26.85
C ASN A 367 -12.21 -37.82 -26.88
N ASN A 368 -11.26 -38.75 -26.81
CA ASN A 368 -9.84 -38.45 -26.92
C ASN A 368 -9.39 -38.37 -28.39
N THR A 369 -8.56 -37.38 -28.70
CA THR A 369 -7.89 -37.24 -30.00
C THR A 369 -6.39 -37.43 -29.82
N SER A 370 -5.80 -38.38 -30.56
CA SER A 370 -4.46 -38.91 -30.35
C SER A 370 -3.76 -39.10 -31.69
N LEU A 371 -2.79 -38.25 -32.02
CA LEU A 371 -2.08 -38.22 -33.31
C LEU A 371 -0.56 -38.29 -33.10
N GLY A 372 0.02 -39.48 -33.25
CA GLY A 372 1.45 -39.72 -33.10
C GLY A 372 1.75 -41.12 -32.57
N ALA A 373 3.01 -41.54 -32.70
CA ALA A 373 3.45 -42.81 -32.13
C ALA A 373 3.45 -42.75 -30.59
N SER A 374 2.77 -43.72 -29.97
CA SER A 374 2.60 -43.85 -28.51
C SER A 374 2.05 -42.60 -27.80
N THR A 375 1.20 -41.81 -28.45
CA THR A 375 0.41 -40.76 -27.76
C THR A 375 -0.65 -41.41 -26.87
N LEU A 376 -0.92 -40.82 -25.69
CA LEU A 376 -1.91 -41.32 -24.73
C LEU A 376 -1.74 -42.82 -24.35
N LYS A 377 -0.53 -43.39 -24.49
CA LYS A 377 -0.34 -44.86 -24.51
C LYS A 377 -0.90 -45.57 -23.27
N ASN A 378 -0.68 -45.00 -22.08
CA ASN A 378 -1.11 -45.59 -20.81
C ASN A 378 -2.51 -45.13 -20.35
N ASN A 379 -3.23 -44.32 -21.13
CA ASN A 379 -4.54 -43.80 -20.73
C ASN A 379 -5.49 -44.97 -20.51
N THR A 380 -6.16 -45.05 -19.37
CA THR A 380 -7.17 -46.09 -19.10
C THR A 380 -8.57 -45.47 -19.13
N THR A 381 -8.81 -44.45 -18.30
CA THR A 381 -10.14 -43.86 -18.08
C THR A 381 -10.21 -42.35 -18.32
N GLY A 382 -9.10 -41.71 -18.70
CA GLY A 382 -9.06 -40.26 -18.97
C GLY A 382 -9.82 -39.88 -20.24
N SER A 383 -10.62 -38.81 -20.20
CA SER A 383 -11.52 -38.42 -21.30
C SER A 383 -11.27 -36.99 -21.79
N GLY A 384 -11.62 -36.71 -23.04
CA GLY A 384 -11.55 -35.36 -23.63
C GLY A 384 -10.14 -34.80 -23.78
N ASN A 385 -9.12 -35.66 -23.91
CA ASN A 385 -7.73 -35.23 -24.09
C ASN A 385 -7.37 -35.10 -25.58
N LEU A 386 -6.54 -34.11 -25.90
CA LEU A 386 -5.92 -33.89 -27.21
C LEU A 386 -4.41 -34.12 -27.08
N ALA A 387 -3.86 -35.13 -27.77
CA ALA A 387 -2.43 -35.46 -27.77
C ALA A 387 -1.90 -35.52 -29.21
N ILE A 388 -1.01 -34.61 -29.59
CA ILE A 388 -0.40 -34.55 -30.93
C ILE A 388 1.12 -34.52 -30.80
N GLY A 389 1.81 -35.40 -31.53
CA GLY A 389 3.28 -35.53 -31.53
C GLY A 389 3.77 -36.73 -30.72
N LYS A 390 4.93 -37.27 -31.11
CA LYS A 390 5.46 -38.54 -30.54
C LYS A 390 5.49 -38.48 -29.00
N GLN A 391 4.86 -39.47 -28.36
CA GLN A 391 4.80 -39.62 -26.90
C GLN A 391 4.18 -38.43 -26.12
N ALA A 392 3.36 -37.60 -26.76
CA ALA A 392 2.52 -36.64 -26.04
C ALA A 392 1.53 -37.38 -25.11
N LEU A 393 1.36 -36.89 -23.87
CA LEU A 393 0.53 -37.50 -22.82
C LEU A 393 0.85 -38.98 -22.46
N TYR A 394 2.07 -39.46 -22.75
CA TYR A 394 2.41 -40.90 -22.73
C TYR A 394 1.98 -41.67 -21.47
N LYS A 395 2.24 -41.13 -20.26
CA LYS A 395 1.95 -41.80 -18.99
C LYS A 395 0.54 -41.54 -18.42
N ASN A 396 -0.31 -40.75 -19.08
CA ASN A 396 -1.62 -40.40 -18.53
C ASN A 396 -2.40 -41.67 -18.17
N ILE A 397 -3.08 -41.71 -17.03
CA ILE A 397 -3.86 -42.87 -16.58
C ILE A 397 -5.34 -42.49 -16.58
N ALA A 398 -5.70 -41.49 -15.77
CA ALA A 398 -7.09 -41.04 -15.57
C ALA A 398 -7.28 -39.52 -15.79
N GLY A 399 -6.23 -38.80 -16.17
CA GLY A 399 -6.30 -37.35 -16.40
C GLY A 399 -7.20 -37.00 -17.59
N SER A 400 -7.97 -35.92 -17.46
CA SER A 400 -9.01 -35.53 -18.43
C SER A 400 -8.90 -34.05 -18.82
N ALA A 401 -9.45 -33.71 -19.99
CA ALA A 401 -9.45 -32.35 -20.53
C ALA A 401 -8.05 -31.71 -20.65
N ASN A 402 -7.05 -32.48 -21.07
CA ASN A 402 -5.69 -31.99 -21.31
C ASN A 402 -5.38 -31.83 -22.81
N VAL A 403 -4.64 -30.77 -23.16
CA VAL A 403 -4.09 -30.51 -24.48
C VAL A 403 -2.58 -30.65 -24.42
N ALA A 404 -2.00 -31.58 -25.19
CA ALA A 404 -0.57 -31.75 -25.37
C ALA A 404 -0.22 -31.78 -26.86
N VAL A 405 0.57 -30.81 -27.32
CA VAL A 405 0.97 -30.66 -28.73
C VAL A 405 2.48 -30.46 -28.81
N GLY A 406 3.21 -31.49 -29.20
CA GLY A 406 4.68 -31.51 -29.28
C GLY A 406 5.27 -32.85 -28.88
N THR A 407 6.50 -33.13 -29.30
CA THR A 407 7.22 -34.33 -28.86
C THR A 407 7.40 -34.32 -27.35
N ALA A 408 7.00 -35.42 -26.70
CA ALA A 408 7.04 -35.61 -25.25
C ALA A 408 6.37 -34.48 -24.42
N ALA A 409 5.44 -33.73 -25.01
CA ALA A 409 4.62 -32.77 -24.27
C ALA A 409 3.79 -33.51 -23.20
N LEU A 410 3.89 -33.04 -21.95
CA LEU A 410 3.20 -33.60 -20.79
C LEU A 410 3.44 -35.12 -20.58
N TYR A 411 4.67 -35.57 -20.84
CA TYR A 411 5.03 -37.00 -20.88
C TYR A 411 4.75 -37.78 -19.58
N ASN A 412 5.07 -37.21 -18.40
CA ASN A 412 4.95 -37.90 -17.11
C ASN A 412 3.62 -37.69 -16.36
N ALA A 413 2.62 -37.04 -16.97
CA ALA A 413 1.30 -36.90 -16.38
C ALA A 413 0.69 -38.25 -16.03
N GLN A 414 0.05 -38.36 -14.86
CA GLN A 414 -0.66 -39.58 -14.45
C GLN A 414 -2.15 -39.31 -14.19
N VAL A 415 -2.45 -38.34 -13.33
CA VAL A 415 -3.81 -37.93 -12.95
C VAL A 415 -3.87 -36.40 -12.88
N VAL A 416 -3.81 -35.77 -14.05
CA VAL A 416 -3.80 -34.30 -14.22
C VAL A 416 -4.98 -33.86 -15.05
N ASN A 417 -5.51 -32.66 -14.78
CA ASN A 417 -6.67 -32.14 -15.48
C ASN A 417 -6.46 -30.68 -15.90
N GLY A 418 -7.10 -30.30 -17.02
CA GLY A 418 -7.13 -28.91 -17.49
C GLY A 418 -5.76 -28.36 -17.91
N ILE A 419 -4.81 -29.21 -18.31
CA ILE A 419 -3.48 -28.77 -18.75
C ILE A 419 -3.50 -28.34 -20.20
N THR A 420 -2.81 -27.24 -20.53
CA THR A 420 -2.39 -26.92 -21.91
C THR A 420 -0.86 -26.99 -21.98
N ALA A 421 -0.31 -27.84 -22.84
CA ALA A 421 1.13 -28.07 -23.03
C ALA A 421 1.46 -28.07 -24.52
N ILE A 422 1.95 -26.96 -25.06
CA ILE A 422 2.23 -26.77 -26.49
C ILE A 422 3.71 -26.46 -26.67
N GLY A 423 4.46 -27.39 -27.24
CA GLY A 423 5.91 -27.30 -27.46
C GLY A 423 6.65 -28.59 -27.11
N ASP A 424 7.85 -28.76 -27.65
CA ASP A 424 8.71 -29.89 -27.27
C ASP A 424 9.00 -29.87 -25.76
N SER A 425 8.80 -31.02 -25.10
CA SER A 425 9.07 -31.22 -23.67
C SER A 425 8.35 -30.24 -22.72
N ALA A 426 7.31 -29.54 -23.18
CA ALA A 426 6.47 -28.68 -22.34
C ALA A 426 5.80 -29.53 -21.24
N LEU A 427 5.92 -29.12 -19.97
CA LEU A 427 5.42 -29.86 -18.80
C LEU A 427 5.89 -31.33 -18.71
N TYR A 428 7.06 -31.68 -19.28
CA TYR A 428 7.57 -33.06 -19.36
C TYR A 428 7.52 -33.85 -18.03
N SER A 429 7.88 -33.22 -16.91
CA SER A 429 7.97 -33.88 -15.59
C SER A 429 6.68 -33.83 -14.76
N ASN A 430 5.60 -33.22 -15.26
CA ASN A 430 4.41 -32.89 -14.46
C ASN A 430 3.59 -34.14 -14.16
N THR A 431 3.62 -34.61 -12.90
CA THR A 431 2.92 -35.84 -12.47
C THR A 431 1.52 -35.58 -11.96
N PHE A 432 1.35 -34.52 -11.13
CA PHE A 432 0.10 -34.20 -10.42
C PHE A 432 -0.32 -32.73 -10.51
N GLY A 433 0.53 -31.82 -10.99
CA GLY A 433 0.16 -30.42 -11.16
C GLY A 433 -1.02 -30.25 -12.12
N GLN A 434 -2.00 -29.42 -11.75
CA GLN A 434 -3.26 -29.21 -12.48
C GLN A 434 -3.39 -27.75 -12.98
N PHE A 435 -4.24 -27.54 -13.99
CA PHE A 435 -4.59 -26.21 -14.52
C PHE A 435 -3.38 -25.33 -14.89
N ASN A 436 -2.29 -25.94 -15.37
CA ASN A 436 -1.14 -25.22 -15.91
C ASN A 436 -1.31 -24.99 -17.42
N ALA A 437 -0.96 -23.80 -17.89
CA ALA A 437 -0.83 -23.48 -19.32
C ALA A 437 0.64 -23.25 -19.65
N ALA A 438 1.20 -24.01 -20.59
CA ALA A 438 2.61 -24.01 -20.96
C ALA A 438 2.73 -23.97 -22.49
N VAL A 439 3.24 -22.87 -23.04
CA VAL A 439 3.35 -22.64 -24.50
C VAL A 439 4.78 -22.21 -24.85
N GLY A 440 5.53 -23.10 -25.50
CA GLY A 440 6.92 -22.91 -25.88
C GLY A 440 7.79 -24.12 -25.50
N ALA A 441 8.89 -24.32 -26.20
CA ALA A 441 9.80 -25.44 -25.94
C ALA A 441 10.38 -25.38 -24.51
N SER A 442 10.37 -26.53 -23.83
CA SER A 442 10.84 -26.75 -22.45
C SER A 442 10.20 -25.87 -21.35
N THR A 443 9.04 -25.26 -21.63
CA THR A 443 8.23 -24.53 -20.63
C THR A 443 7.77 -25.46 -19.50
N LEU A 444 7.91 -25.01 -18.25
CA LEU A 444 7.55 -25.79 -17.05
C LEU A 444 8.10 -27.24 -17.03
N SER A 445 9.20 -27.52 -17.74
CA SER A 445 9.64 -28.90 -18.03
C SER A 445 10.03 -29.71 -16.80
N LYS A 446 10.40 -29.06 -15.68
CA LYS A 446 10.69 -29.69 -14.37
C LYS A 446 9.54 -29.63 -13.36
N ASN A 447 8.38 -29.07 -13.72
CA ASN A 447 7.24 -29.00 -12.81
C ASN A 447 6.79 -30.42 -12.47
N THR A 448 6.51 -30.72 -11.20
CA THR A 448 6.05 -32.04 -10.74
C THR A 448 4.63 -31.94 -10.18
N THR A 449 4.43 -31.04 -9.22
CA THR A 449 3.15 -30.87 -8.49
C THR A 449 2.61 -29.43 -8.50
N GLY A 450 3.39 -28.45 -8.98
CA GLY A 450 2.94 -27.06 -9.08
C GLY A 450 1.69 -26.92 -9.95
N SER A 451 0.70 -26.14 -9.52
CA SER A 451 -0.59 -25.97 -10.19
C SER A 451 -0.87 -24.48 -10.49
N PHE A 452 -1.81 -24.21 -11.39
CA PHE A 452 -2.26 -22.85 -11.75
C PHE A 452 -1.15 -21.93 -12.32
N ASN A 453 -0.09 -22.49 -12.91
CA ASN A 453 0.97 -21.71 -13.54
C ASN A 453 0.65 -21.43 -15.02
N THR A 454 0.86 -20.19 -15.47
CA THR A 454 0.78 -19.79 -16.87
C THR A 454 2.17 -19.44 -17.38
N ALA A 455 2.71 -20.17 -18.35
CA ALA A 455 4.05 -20.02 -18.91
C ALA A 455 3.98 -19.91 -20.45
N MET A 456 4.42 -18.79 -21.01
CA MET A 456 4.46 -18.55 -22.46
C MET A 456 5.82 -18.01 -22.89
N GLY A 457 6.53 -18.72 -23.76
CA GLY A 457 7.89 -18.40 -24.23
C GLY A 457 8.90 -19.49 -23.85
N SER A 458 9.91 -19.71 -24.69
CA SER A 458 10.87 -20.81 -24.48
C SER A 458 11.57 -20.70 -23.11
N ASN A 459 11.67 -21.83 -22.41
CA ASN A 459 12.23 -21.97 -21.07
C ASN A 459 11.56 -21.11 -19.96
N ALA A 460 10.36 -20.55 -20.19
CA ALA A 460 9.59 -19.92 -19.11
C ALA A 460 9.26 -20.94 -18.00
N LEU A 461 9.54 -20.58 -16.74
CA LEU A 461 9.37 -21.44 -15.56
C LEU A 461 10.06 -22.83 -15.63
N ALA A 462 11.11 -22.99 -16.46
CA ALA A 462 11.64 -24.33 -16.79
C ALA A 462 12.10 -25.16 -15.59
N LYS A 463 12.67 -24.53 -14.53
CA LYS A 463 13.11 -25.21 -13.31
C LYS A 463 12.07 -25.30 -12.19
N SER A 464 10.86 -24.75 -12.37
CA SER A 464 9.81 -24.80 -11.34
C SER A 464 9.48 -26.25 -11.04
N THR A 465 9.43 -26.64 -9.77
CA THR A 465 9.09 -28.02 -9.34
C THR A 465 7.72 -28.04 -8.67
N THR A 466 7.53 -27.16 -7.67
CA THR A 466 6.32 -27.12 -6.83
C THR A 466 5.72 -25.72 -6.73
N GLY A 467 6.24 -24.72 -7.46
CA GLY A 467 5.69 -23.37 -7.48
C GLY A 467 4.23 -23.36 -7.96
N ILE A 468 3.38 -22.59 -7.29
CA ILE A 468 1.93 -22.49 -7.57
C ILE A 468 1.58 -21.07 -7.98
N GLY A 469 0.68 -20.91 -8.95
CA GLY A 469 0.07 -19.62 -9.28
C GLY A 469 1.02 -18.60 -9.92
N ASN A 470 2.10 -19.04 -10.59
CA ASN A 470 3.02 -18.13 -11.26
C ASN A 470 2.58 -17.83 -12.71
N THR A 471 2.69 -16.57 -13.13
CA THR A 471 2.53 -16.14 -14.53
C THR A 471 3.88 -15.74 -15.10
N ALA A 472 4.32 -16.35 -16.19
CA ALA A 472 5.57 -16.07 -16.90
C ALA A 472 5.30 -15.89 -18.39
N VAL A 473 5.41 -14.69 -18.94
CA VAL A 473 5.17 -14.36 -20.35
C VAL A 473 6.40 -13.68 -20.93
N GLY A 474 7.25 -14.46 -21.59
CA GLY A 474 8.53 -14.05 -22.13
C GLY A 474 9.54 -15.20 -22.13
N ALA A 475 10.50 -15.18 -23.04
CA ALA A 475 11.59 -16.16 -23.04
C ALA A 475 12.37 -16.09 -21.71
N ALA A 476 12.62 -17.25 -21.10
CA ALA A 476 13.32 -17.39 -19.82
C ALA A 476 12.76 -16.54 -18.64
N GLY A 477 11.48 -16.13 -18.69
CA GLY A 477 10.81 -15.54 -17.52
C GLY A 477 10.68 -16.57 -16.39
N LEU A 478 11.03 -16.19 -15.16
CA LEU A 478 11.05 -17.09 -13.98
C LEU A 478 11.87 -18.39 -14.20
N LEU A 479 12.92 -18.35 -15.04
CA LEU A 479 13.69 -19.52 -15.49
C LEU A 479 14.15 -20.44 -14.33
N ASN A 480 14.73 -19.84 -13.28
CA ASN A 480 15.33 -20.56 -12.16
C ASN A 480 14.38 -20.79 -10.98
N ASN A 481 13.10 -20.40 -11.10
CA ASN A 481 12.15 -20.55 -10.00
C ASN A 481 12.03 -22.02 -9.64
N THR A 482 12.06 -22.38 -8.36
CA THR A 482 11.98 -23.78 -7.91
C THR A 482 10.68 -24.02 -7.13
N THR A 483 10.50 -23.28 -6.04
CA THR A 483 9.34 -23.39 -5.14
C THR A 483 8.55 -22.09 -4.97
N GLY A 484 9.09 -20.95 -5.43
CA GLY A 484 8.42 -19.65 -5.36
C GLY A 484 7.04 -19.65 -6.02
N GLY A 485 6.06 -19.03 -5.36
CA GLY A 485 4.66 -19.00 -5.79
C GLY A 485 4.10 -17.59 -5.93
N GLY A 486 3.02 -17.45 -6.70
CA GLY A 486 2.30 -16.18 -6.88
C GLY A 486 3.09 -15.08 -7.59
N ASN A 487 4.16 -15.40 -8.32
CA ASN A 487 4.95 -14.41 -9.05
C ASN A 487 4.35 -14.12 -10.43
N THR A 488 4.35 -12.87 -10.86
CA THR A 488 4.03 -12.44 -12.23
C THR A 488 5.29 -11.90 -12.91
N ALA A 489 5.64 -12.40 -14.08
CA ALA A 489 6.86 -12.07 -14.83
C ALA A 489 6.50 -11.89 -16.31
N ILE A 490 6.44 -10.65 -16.79
CA ILE A 490 6.05 -10.30 -18.16
C ILE A 490 7.21 -9.53 -18.81
N GLY A 491 7.86 -10.15 -19.78
CA GLY A 491 9.07 -9.66 -20.43
C GLY A 491 10.17 -10.73 -20.47
N SER A 492 11.04 -10.66 -21.49
CA SER A 492 12.19 -11.57 -21.61
C SER A 492 13.09 -11.46 -20.38
N SER A 493 13.43 -12.60 -19.77
CA SER A 493 14.29 -12.69 -18.58
C SER A 493 13.81 -11.91 -17.35
N SER A 494 12.53 -11.56 -17.26
CA SER A 494 11.91 -11.05 -16.03
C SER A 494 11.93 -12.11 -14.92
N LEU A 495 12.34 -11.72 -13.70
CA LEU A 495 12.53 -12.64 -12.55
C LEU A 495 13.39 -13.89 -12.87
N GLN A 496 14.35 -13.80 -13.80
CA GLN A 496 15.11 -14.97 -14.28
C GLN A 496 15.89 -15.70 -13.17
N ALA A 497 16.49 -14.97 -12.23
CA ALA A 497 17.26 -15.53 -11.13
C ALA A 497 16.40 -16.04 -9.95
N ASN A 498 15.09 -15.79 -9.93
CA ASN A 498 14.23 -16.11 -8.78
C ASN A 498 14.31 -17.60 -8.48
N THR A 499 14.55 -17.99 -7.23
CA THR A 499 14.62 -19.40 -6.84
C THR A 499 13.48 -19.78 -5.89
N ILE A 500 13.27 -18.97 -4.86
CA ILE A 500 12.28 -19.18 -3.80
C ILE A 500 11.39 -17.96 -3.54
N GLY A 501 11.74 -16.79 -4.07
CA GLY A 501 10.96 -15.55 -3.90
C GLY A 501 9.51 -15.70 -4.37
N ALA A 502 8.57 -15.09 -3.65
CA ALA A 502 7.14 -15.25 -3.83
C ALA A 502 6.39 -13.91 -3.83
N GLY A 503 5.25 -13.86 -4.54
CA GLY A 503 4.39 -12.67 -4.61
C GLY A 503 4.97 -11.49 -5.39
N ASN A 504 6.03 -11.67 -6.17
CA ASN A 504 6.66 -10.59 -6.92
C ASN A 504 5.96 -10.30 -8.26
N ILE A 505 5.89 -9.04 -8.67
CA ILE A 505 5.35 -8.59 -9.97
C ILE A 505 6.50 -7.92 -10.74
N ALA A 506 6.89 -8.49 -11.87
CA ALA A 506 7.91 -7.98 -12.77
C ALA A 506 7.32 -7.77 -14.17
N VAL A 507 7.29 -6.54 -14.66
CA VAL A 507 6.77 -6.19 -16.00
C VAL A 507 7.80 -5.33 -16.73
N GLY A 508 8.68 -5.98 -17.49
CA GLY A 508 9.82 -5.36 -18.16
C GLY A 508 10.88 -6.40 -18.53
N ALA A 509 11.74 -6.07 -19.50
CA ALA A 509 12.76 -6.98 -20.02
C ALA A 509 14.17 -6.39 -19.85
N PRO A 510 14.94 -6.78 -18.81
CA PRO A 510 14.53 -7.49 -17.59
C PRO A 510 14.00 -6.53 -16.51
N ALA A 511 13.02 -6.98 -15.72
CA ALA A 511 12.63 -6.37 -14.44
C ALA A 511 12.81 -7.44 -13.34
N LEU A 512 13.27 -7.03 -12.15
CA LEU A 512 13.62 -7.95 -11.05
C LEU A 512 14.54 -9.12 -11.49
N GLY A 513 15.44 -8.88 -12.46
CA GLY A 513 16.20 -9.94 -13.14
C GLY A 513 17.05 -10.81 -12.21
N SER A 514 17.63 -10.20 -11.18
CA SER A 514 18.55 -10.80 -10.21
C SER A 514 17.89 -11.27 -8.91
N ASN A 515 16.57 -11.09 -8.73
CA ASN A 515 15.86 -11.49 -7.50
C ASN A 515 16.12 -12.96 -7.21
N VAL A 516 16.55 -13.33 -6.01
CA VAL A 516 16.80 -14.74 -5.64
C VAL A 516 15.74 -15.21 -4.64
N SER A 517 15.56 -14.46 -3.57
CA SER A 517 14.66 -14.78 -2.45
C SER A 517 13.70 -13.66 -2.05
N GLY A 518 13.87 -12.44 -2.57
CA GLY A 518 13.03 -11.29 -2.23
C GLY A 518 11.53 -11.53 -2.49
N LEU A 519 10.69 -10.96 -1.65
CA LEU A 519 9.24 -11.19 -1.55
C LEU A 519 8.44 -9.90 -1.80
N TYR A 520 7.26 -10.06 -2.39
CA TYR A 520 6.25 -9.00 -2.55
C TYR A 520 6.74 -7.71 -3.25
N ASN A 521 7.75 -7.81 -4.10
CA ASN A 521 8.29 -6.67 -4.86
C ASN A 521 7.50 -6.43 -6.16
N ILE A 522 7.36 -5.17 -6.56
CA ILE A 522 6.70 -4.74 -7.81
C ILE A 522 7.70 -3.93 -8.65
N GLY A 523 8.34 -4.56 -9.64
CA GLY A 523 9.16 -3.89 -10.65
C GLY A 523 8.41 -3.74 -11.98
N MET A 524 8.04 -2.53 -12.38
CA MET A 524 7.43 -2.25 -13.69
C MET A 524 8.26 -1.23 -14.47
N GLY A 525 8.72 -1.63 -15.66
CA GLY A 525 9.66 -0.88 -16.48
C GLY A 525 10.90 -1.70 -16.79
N MET A 526 11.53 -1.42 -17.93
CA MET A 526 12.81 -2.04 -18.29
C MET A 526 13.89 -1.64 -17.28
N TYR A 527 14.62 -2.64 -16.77
CA TYR A 527 15.62 -2.54 -15.70
C TYR A 527 15.12 -2.02 -14.34
N SER A 528 13.80 -1.97 -14.12
CA SER A 528 13.26 -1.67 -12.78
C SER A 528 13.63 -2.76 -11.78
N LEU A 529 14.15 -2.34 -10.62
CA LEU A 529 14.49 -3.20 -9.48
C LEU A 529 15.37 -4.40 -9.85
N ASN A 530 16.24 -4.24 -10.86
CA ASN A 530 16.89 -5.36 -11.54
C ASN A 530 17.83 -6.15 -10.64
N ASP A 531 18.62 -5.46 -9.82
CA ASP A 531 19.71 -6.06 -9.04
C ASP A 531 19.28 -6.50 -7.63
N ASN A 532 17.97 -6.45 -7.33
CA ASN A 532 17.45 -6.95 -6.05
C ASN A 532 17.84 -8.41 -5.89
N ILE A 533 18.33 -8.79 -4.72
CA ILE A 533 18.72 -10.18 -4.41
C ILE A 533 17.72 -10.73 -3.38
N SER A 534 17.53 -9.97 -2.29
CA SER A 534 16.76 -10.39 -1.12
C SER A 534 15.97 -9.27 -0.44
N GLY A 535 15.86 -8.08 -1.04
CA GLY A 535 15.02 -7.01 -0.51
C GLY A 535 13.52 -7.30 -0.71
N ASP A 536 12.69 -6.89 0.24
CA ASP A 536 11.26 -7.18 0.32
C ASP A 536 10.39 -5.92 0.25
N PHE A 537 9.15 -6.08 -0.22
CA PHE A 537 8.11 -5.03 -0.25
C PHE A 537 8.47 -3.74 -1.02
N ASN A 538 9.39 -3.80 -1.99
CA ASN A 538 9.76 -2.65 -2.81
C ASN A 538 8.84 -2.49 -4.02
N VAL A 539 8.46 -1.25 -4.34
CA VAL A 539 7.69 -0.87 -5.54
C VAL A 539 8.55 0.07 -6.38
N ALA A 540 8.80 -0.28 -7.64
CA ALA A 540 9.65 0.45 -8.58
C ALA A 540 8.97 0.56 -9.95
N LEU A 541 8.43 1.74 -10.28
CA LEU A 541 7.69 2.01 -11.51
C LEU A 541 8.44 3.02 -12.39
N GLY A 542 9.14 2.55 -13.42
CA GLY A 542 9.90 3.39 -14.35
C GLY A 542 11.10 2.68 -14.99
N TYR A 543 11.69 3.30 -16.02
CA TYR A 543 12.97 2.87 -16.59
C TYR A 543 14.09 3.11 -15.57
N TYR A 544 14.89 2.08 -15.27
CA TYR A 544 15.92 2.10 -14.21
C TYR A 544 15.45 2.54 -12.81
N ALA A 545 14.14 2.51 -12.51
CA ALA A 545 13.64 2.78 -11.17
C ALA A 545 14.24 1.78 -10.17
N LEU A 546 14.92 2.27 -9.13
CA LEU A 546 15.50 1.47 -8.05
C LEU A 546 16.46 0.35 -8.53
N HIS A 547 17.20 0.59 -9.62
CA HIS A 547 17.96 -0.42 -10.35
C HIS A 547 18.95 -1.24 -9.51
N ASN A 548 19.81 -0.57 -8.73
CA ASN A 548 20.97 -1.18 -8.05
C ASN A 548 20.67 -1.72 -6.63
N LEU A 549 19.40 -1.68 -6.18
CA LEU A 549 19.05 -2.11 -4.83
C LEU A 549 19.32 -3.61 -4.72
N THR A 550 20.03 -4.06 -3.68
CA THR A 550 20.37 -5.50 -3.49
C THR A 550 19.64 -6.13 -2.31
N THR A 551 19.49 -5.42 -1.19
CA THR A 551 18.95 -5.97 0.08
C THR A 551 18.10 -4.98 0.88
N GLY A 552 17.69 -3.84 0.31
CA GLY A 552 16.89 -2.86 1.05
C GLY A 552 15.39 -3.12 0.92
N ASP A 553 14.61 -2.67 1.89
CA ASP A 553 13.20 -3.01 2.04
C ASP A 553 12.26 -1.80 2.01
N ASN A 554 10.99 -2.03 1.69
CA ASN A 554 9.88 -1.07 1.85
C ASN A 554 10.05 0.26 1.08
N ASN A 555 10.75 0.28 -0.06
CA ASN A 555 10.89 1.49 -0.89
C ASN A 555 9.74 1.65 -1.90
N LEU A 556 9.22 2.87 -2.07
CA LEU A 556 8.23 3.24 -3.09
C LEU A 556 8.86 4.24 -4.08
N VAL A 557 9.12 3.78 -5.30
CA VAL A 557 9.85 4.53 -6.33
C VAL A 557 9.02 4.60 -7.61
N ILE A 558 8.76 5.83 -8.09
CA ILE A 558 7.95 6.08 -9.29
C ILE A 558 8.65 7.16 -10.13
N GLY A 559 9.31 6.77 -11.20
CA GLY A 559 10.00 7.69 -12.10
C GLY A 559 11.17 7.06 -12.85
N ASN A 560 11.56 7.70 -13.95
CA ASN A 560 12.77 7.34 -14.69
C ASN A 560 14.04 7.65 -13.86
N ASP A 561 14.95 6.68 -13.75
CA ASP A 561 16.21 6.76 -12.97
C ASP A 561 16.02 7.17 -11.48
N ALA A 562 14.81 7.08 -10.93
CA ALA A 562 14.53 7.40 -9.53
C ALA A 562 15.19 6.37 -8.58
N LEU A 563 15.86 6.86 -7.54
CA LEU A 563 16.60 6.09 -6.52
C LEU A 563 17.58 5.04 -7.11
N ARG A 564 18.06 5.24 -8.34
CA ARG A 564 18.75 4.21 -9.14
C ARG A 564 20.01 3.64 -8.48
N THR A 565 20.85 4.47 -7.87
CA THR A 565 22.15 4.03 -7.34
C THR A 565 22.10 3.56 -5.88
N SER A 566 20.93 3.51 -5.26
CA SER A 566 20.77 2.97 -3.91
C SER A 566 21.01 1.46 -3.91
N VAL A 567 21.72 0.95 -2.89
CA VAL A 567 22.13 -0.47 -2.80
C VAL A 567 21.50 -1.19 -1.59
N ASN A 568 21.38 -0.50 -0.45
CA ASN A 568 20.89 -1.06 0.82
C ASN A 568 19.99 -0.08 1.59
N ALA A 569 19.34 0.88 0.91
CA ALA A 569 18.48 1.84 1.59
C ALA A 569 17.05 1.32 1.74
N ASP A 570 16.42 1.68 2.86
CA ASP A 570 15.09 1.21 3.25
C ASP A 570 14.09 2.36 3.39
N ASN A 571 12.81 2.05 3.31
CA ASN A 571 11.71 2.96 3.70
C ASN A 571 11.74 4.32 2.97
N ASN A 572 12.23 4.38 1.72
CA ASN A 572 12.26 5.62 0.94
C ASN A 572 11.03 5.74 0.02
N ILE A 573 10.53 6.97 -0.15
CA ILE A 573 9.55 7.33 -1.17
C ILE A 573 10.25 8.26 -2.17
N ALA A 574 10.39 7.87 -3.44
CA ALA A 574 11.01 8.68 -4.50
C ALA A 574 10.11 8.78 -5.74
N ILE A 575 9.45 9.92 -5.93
CA ILE A 575 8.45 10.14 -6.99
C ILE A 575 8.88 11.30 -7.87
N GLY A 576 9.31 11.03 -9.11
CA GLY A 576 9.77 12.03 -10.08
C GLY A 576 10.93 11.52 -10.93
N ASN A 577 11.22 12.19 -12.05
CA ASN A 577 12.42 11.87 -12.84
C ASN A 577 13.68 12.16 -12.01
N SER A 578 14.58 11.19 -11.90
CA SER A 578 15.84 11.29 -11.16
C SER A 578 15.69 11.73 -9.69
N ALA A 579 14.51 11.53 -9.09
CA ALA A 579 14.30 11.75 -7.66
C ALA A 579 15.24 10.82 -6.88
N MET A 580 16.01 11.38 -5.95
CA MET A 580 17.04 10.67 -5.18
C MET A 580 18.06 9.86 -6.01
N LEU A 581 18.32 10.23 -7.26
CA LEU A 581 19.19 9.47 -8.19
C LEU A 581 20.53 9.03 -7.56
N ALA A 582 21.21 9.92 -6.83
CA ALA A 582 22.50 9.66 -6.18
C ALA A 582 22.44 9.40 -4.66
N ALA A 583 21.25 9.40 -4.05
CA ALA A 583 21.11 9.26 -2.59
C ALA A 583 21.17 7.78 -2.16
N THR A 584 21.75 7.53 -0.99
CA THR A 584 22.10 6.16 -0.51
C THR A 584 21.61 5.80 0.89
N GLY A 585 20.92 6.69 1.59
CA GLY A 585 20.39 6.43 2.94
C GLY A 585 18.87 6.24 2.98
N SER A 586 18.36 5.89 4.17
CA SER A 586 17.00 5.39 4.41
C SER A 586 16.01 6.44 4.93
N TYR A 587 14.72 6.11 4.97
CA TYR A 587 13.65 6.92 5.56
C TYR A 587 13.46 8.31 4.92
N ASN A 588 13.72 8.46 3.63
CA ASN A 588 13.53 9.73 2.92
C ASN A 588 12.21 9.78 2.14
N ILE A 589 11.65 10.97 1.99
CA ILE A 589 10.52 11.26 1.10
C ILE A 589 10.98 12.31 0.09
N ALA A 590 10.98 12.00 -1.19
CA ALA A 590 11.34 12.89 -2.29
C ALA A 590 10.26 12.89 -3.36
N ILE A 591 9.65 14.05 -3.62
CA ILE A 591 8.56 14.20 -4.60
C ILE A 591 8.84 15.41 -5.49
N GLY A 592 9.23 15.15 -6.74
CA GLY A 592 9.62 16.14 -7.74
C GLY A 592 10.80 15.67 -8.59
N THR A 593 10.98 16.28 -9.77
CA THR A 593 12.17 16.05 -10.60
C THR A 593 13.42 16.49 -9.84
N TYR A 594 14.45 15.62 -9.79
CA TYR A 594 15.67 15.78 -8.98
C TYR A 594 15.47 16.05 -7.46
N ALA A 595 14.25 15.87 -6.92
CA ALA A 595 14.02 16.01 -5.48
C ALA A 595 14.87 15.01 -4.69
N GLY A 596 15.52 15.46 -3.61
CA GLY A 596 16.40 14.65 -2.79
C GLY A 596 17.63 14.09 -3.51
N ASN A 597 17.99 14.57 -4.71
CA ASN A 597 19.18 14.13 -5.44
C ASN A 597 20.48 14.74 -4.86
N GLY A 598 20.71 14.53 -3.56
CA GLY A 598 21.88 15.01 -2.84
C GLY A 598 23.09 14.09 -2.94
N THR A 599 24.21 14.57 -2.43
CA THR A 599 25.48 13.83 -2.41
C THR A 599 25.70 13.15 -1.07
N GLY A 600 25.65 11.81 -1.06
CA GLY A 600 25.97 10.98 0.11
C GLY A 600 24.76 10.34 0.79
N ILE A 601 24.89 10.07 2.10
CA ILE A 601 23.88 9.41 2.93
C ILE A 601 22.88 10.46 3.43
N LEU A 602 21.80 10.67 2.68
CA LEU A 602 20.61 11.38 3.15
C LEU A 602 19.75 10.42 3.96
N THR A 603 19.31 10.81 5.15
CA THR A 603 18.46 9.96 6.02
C THR A 603 17.46 10.83 6.74
N ASN A 604 16.22 10.36 6.92
CA ASN A 604 15.11 11.13 7.49
C ASN A 604 14.86 12.47 6.77
N GLY A 605 15.12 12.54 5.46
CA GLY A 605 14.94 13.74 4.65
C GLY A 605 13.54 13.83 4.02
N ILE A 606 12.96 15.02 3.96
CA ILE A 606 11.69 15.31 3.30
C ILE A 606 11.95 16.39 2.24
N TYR A 607 11.73 16.08 0.97
CA TYR A 607 12.09 16.90 -0.18
C TYR A 607 10.89 17.00 -1.15
N LEU A 608 10.15 18.11 -1.16
CA LEU A 608 8.99 18.28 -2.05
C LEU A 608 9.18 19.48 -2.97
N GLY A 609 9.18 19.24 -4.28
CA GLY A 609 9.35 20.27 -5.32
C GLY A 609 10.45 19.91 -6.31
N ASN A 610 10.44 20.57 -7.47
CA ASN A 610 11.52 20.45 -8.46
C ASN A 610 12.85 20.92 -7.83
N ASP A 611 13.90 20.12 -7.96
CA ASP A 611 15.24 20.36 -7.40
C ASP A 611 15.31 20.61 -5.87
N ALA A 612 14.26 20.28 -5.11
CA ALA A 612 14.27 20.38 -3.66
C ALA A 612 15.35 19.46 -3.08
N GLY A 613 16.38 20.00 -2.43
CA GLY A 613 17.53 19.23 -1.93
C GLY A 613 18.46 18.64 -3.00
N SER A 614 18.31 19.02 -4.27
CA SER A 614 19.20 18.62 -5.37
C SER A 614 20.63 19.11 -5.08
N GLY A 615 21.61 18.20 -5.04
CA GLY A 615 22.99 18.47 -4.63
C GLY A 615 23.22 18.70 -3.13
N SER A 616 22.19 18.56 -2.28
CA SER A 616 22.33 18.78 -0.82
C SER A 616 23.08 17.65 -0.09
N SER A 617 23.46 17.86 1.16
CA SER A 617 24.02 16.82 2.04
C SER A 617 23.61 17.02 3.50
N GLY A 618 23.46 15.91 4.23
CA GLY A 618 23.05 15.88 5.63
C GLY A 618 21.63 15.34 5.87
N SER A 619 21.41 14.82 7.07
CA SER A 619 20.19 14.10 7.47
C SER A 619 19.14 15.03 8.14
N ASN A 620 17.95 14.50 8.41
CA ASN A 620 16.89 15.17 9.19
C ASN A 620 16.50 16.56 8.64
N ASN A 621 16.44 16.69 7.31
CA ASN A 621 16.16 17.96 6.63
C ASN A 621 14.76 17.94 6.01
N ILE A 622 14.00 19.04 6.12
CA ILE A 622 12.68 19.22 5.50
C ILE A 622 12.73 20.40 4.53
N TYR A 623 12.81 20.12 3.23
CA TYR A 623 12.88 21.10 2.15
C TYR A 623 11.61 21.03 1.29
N ILE A 624 10.83 22.11 1.25
CA ILE A 624 9.52 22.16 0.58
C ILE A 624 9.45 23.40 -0.32
N GLY A 625 9.56 23.21 -1.62
CA GLY A 625 9.49 24.27 -2.63
C GLY A 625 10.46 24.04 -3.79
N ASN A 626 10.25 24.74 -4.91
CA ASN A 626 11.17 24.70 -6.04
C ASN A 626 12.57 25.16 -5.60
N THR A 627 13.60 24.36 -5.86
CA THR A 627 15.01 24.59 -5.46
C THR A 627 15.25 24.83 -3.96
N ALA A 628 14.27 24.52 -3.09
CA ALA A 628 14.42 24.65 -1.64
C ALA A 628 15.57 23.75 -1.15
N GLY A 629 16.53 24.31 -0.42
CA GLY A 629 17.70 23.56 0.06
C GLY A 629 18.60 22.97 -1.04
N SER A 630 18.52 23.46 -2.28
CA SER A 630 19.41 23.00 -3.37
C SER A 630 20.87 23.34 -3.05
N ALA A 631 21.79 22.38 -3.21
CA ALA A 631 23.21 22.48 -2.83
C ALA A 631 23.48 22.89 -1.36
N THR A 632 22.52 22.72 -0.46
CA THR A 632 22.67 23.02 0.98
C THR A 632 23.48 21.94 1.70
N ILE A 633 24.34 22.35 2.64
CA ILE A 633 25.18 21.45 3.43
C ILE A 633 24.82 21.57 4.92
N GLY A 634 24.28 20.50 5.50
CA GLY A 634 24.05 20.37 6.95
C GLY A 634 22.78 19.63 7.34
N THR A 635 22.50 19.52 8.63
CA THR A 635 21.45 18.66 9.22
C THR A 635 20.42 19.45 10.02
N GLY A 636 19.20 18.90 10.17
CA GLY A 636 18.18 19.43 11.08
C GLY A 636 17.47 20.70 10.60
N ASN A 637 17.53 21.01 9.30
CA ASN A 637 16.97 22.25 8.76
C ASN A 637 15.53 22.08 8.26
N VAL A 638 14.70 23.11 8.39
CA VAL A 638 13.34 23.19 7.86
C VAL A 638 13.25 24.42 6.95
N LEU A 639 13.25 24.20 5.63
CA LEU A 639 13.32 25.23 4.59
C LEU A 639 12.06 25.16 3.70
N ILE A 640 11.20 26.17 3.74
CA ILE A 640 9.88 26.16 3.08
C ILE A 640 9.69 27.39 2.17
N GLY A 641 9.60 27.14 0.86
CA GLY A 641 9.32 28.08 -0.22
C GLY A 641 10.33 28.06 -1.37
N ASN A 642 10.22 28.98 -2.33
CA ASN A 642 11.02 28.96 -3.56
C ASN A 642 12.46 29.47 -3.34
N GLY A 643 13.46 28.63 -3.59
CA GLY A 643 14.89 28.97 -3.54
C GLY A 643 15.47 29.20 -2.14
N VAL A 644 14.68 28.97 -1.09
CA VAL A 644 15.08 29.26 0.29
C VAL A 644 16.21 28.34 0.77
N GLY A 645 17.25 28.95 1.33
CA GLY A 645 18.44 28.28 1.88
C GLY A 645 19.39 27.61 0.87
N ALA A 646 19.15 27.78 -0.43
CA ALA A 646 19.97 27.17 -1.48
C ALA A 646 21.44 27.64 -1.43
N GLY A 647 22.38 26.71 -1.60
CA GLY A 647 23.83 26.94 -1.60
C GLY A 647 24.43 27.29 -0.23
N LEU A 648 23.66 27.22 0.86
CA LEU A 648 24.13 27.59 2.20
C LEU A 648 24.68 26.39 2.99
N ALA A 649 25.63 26.64 3.88
CA ALA A 649 26.06 25.69 4.90
C ALA A 649 25.37 26.04 6.23
N ILE A 650 24.32 25.29 6.59
CA ILE A 650 23.42 25.60 7.71
C ILE A 650 22.98 24.33 8.45
N ASN A 651 22.83 24.43 9.76
CA ASN A 651 22.36 23.34 10.62
C ASN A 651 21.32 23.87 11.60
N ASN A 652 20.28 23.07 11.88
CA ASN A 652 19.22 23.40 12.83
C ASN A 652 18.47 24.72 12.51
N ILE A 653 18.41 25.13 11.23
CA ILE A 653 17.75 26.38 10.82
C ILE A 653 16.30 26.15 10.38
N LEU A 654 15.40 27.00 10.87
CA LEU A 654 14.08 27.23 10.28
C LEU A 654 14.15 28.41 9.31
N ALA A 655 13.63 28.26 8.10
CA ALA A 655 13.46 29.34 7.14
C ALA A 655 12.16 29.15 6.35
N ILE A 656 11.25 30.12 6.41
CA ILE A 656 10.00 30.13 5.64
C ILE A 656 9.92 31.45 4.86
N ASP A 657 10.03 31.35 3.54
CA ASP A 657 9.88 32.47 2.60
C ASP A 657 9.65 31.98 1.17
N ASN A 658 8.79 32.66 0.42
CA ASN A 658 8.54 32.36 -0.99
C ASN A 658 9.44 33.17 -1.93
N SER A 659 10.66 33.44 -1.50
CA SER A 659 11.70 34.09 -2.29
C SER A 659 13.07 33.58 -1.85
N GLY A 660 14.02 33.50 -2.79
CA GLY A 660 15.38 32.98 -2.54
C GLY A 660 16.27 33.95 -1.75
N THR A 661 15.73 34.64 -0.75
CA THR A 661 16.45 35.63 0.04
C THR A 661 17.21 34.99 1.20
N ILE A 662 18.25 35.69 1.66
CA ILE A 662 18.98 35.37 2.90
C ILE A 662 18.29 35.91 4.16
N THR A 663 17.12 36.54 4.02
CA THR A 663 16.34 37.15 5.12
C THR A 663 14.88 36.71 5.03
N PRO A 664 14.60 35.40 5.22
CA PRO A 664 13.26 34.85 4.99
C PRO A 664 12.22 35.43 5.97
N LEU A 665 10.94 35.47 5.60
CA LEU A 665 9.87 36.09 6.40
C LEU A 665 9.88 35.60 7.86
N ILE A 666 10.08 34.30 8.06
CA ILE A 666 10.36 33.68 9.36
C ILE A 666 11.72 32.98 9.26
N GLN A 667 12.62 33.29 10.21
CA GLN A 667 13.86 32.56 10.42
C GLN A 667 13.98 32.09 11.87
N GLY A 668 14.66 30.97 12.11
CA GLY A 668 14.93 30.47 13.45
C GLY A 668 16.14 29.55 13.51
N ASN A 669 16.61 29.29 14.72
CA ASN A 669 17.67 28.35 15.01
C ASN A 669 17.24 27.46 16.19
N PHE A 670 16.93 26.19 15.90
CA PHE A 670 16.49 25.20 16.87
C PHE A 670 17.57 24.83 17.89
N ALA A 671 18.85 25.06 17.60
CA ALA A 671 19.93 24.80 18.55
C ALA A 671 20.08 25.91 19.63
N THR A 672 19.40 27.05 19.46
CA THR A 672 19.45 28.19 20.39
C THR A 672 18.06 28.68 20.80
N ASP A 673 17.02 27.86 20.59
CA ASP A 673 15.58 28.20 20.79
C ASP A 673 15.19 29.58 20.23
N TYR A 674 15.79 29.96 19.10
CA TYR A 674 15.68 31.31 18.55
C TYR A 674 14.66 31.35 17.41
N LEU A 675 13.71 32.28 17.49
CA LEU A 675 12.76 32.59 16.42
C LEU A 675 12.75 34.10 16.15
N LYS A 676 12.85 34.47 14.87
CA LYS A 676 12.78 35.85 14.39
C LYS A 676 11.84 35.95 13.20
N VAL A 677 10.82 36.79 13.36
CA VAL A 677 9.98 37.25 12.25
C VAL A 677 10.64 38.50 11.68
N ASN A 678 10.94 38.51 10.37
CA ASN A 678 11.52 39.69 9.69
C ASN A 678 10.42 40.69 9.25
N GLY A 679 9.15 40.27 9.25
CA GLY A 679 7.98 41.14 9.09
C GLY A 679 7.38 41.61 10.43
N SER A 680 6.11 42.02 10.42
CA SER A 680 5.35 42.30 11.65
C SER A 680 4.81 41.01 12.30
N PHE A 681 4.65 41.02 13.62
CA PHE A 681 4.11 39.90 14.41
C PHE A 681 2.90 40.36 15.24
N SER A 682 1.79 39.61 15.21
CA SER A 682 0.55 39.91 15.94
C SER A 682 0.09 38.71 16.74
N VAL A 683 -0.33 38.92 17.99
CA VAL A 683 -1.02 37.93 18.84
C VAL A 683 -2.37 38.51 19.23
N ASN A 684 -3.45 37.91 18.73
CA ASN A 684 -4.86 38.28 18.97
C ASN A 684 -5.22 39.77 18.74
N ASN A 685 -4.35 40.54 18.06
CA ASN A 685 -4.35 42.02 18.01
C ASN A 685 -4.11 42.74 19.35
N ASP A 686 -4.00 42.00 20.46
CA ASP A 686 -3.66 42.54 21.79
C ASP A 686 -2.18 42.95 21.87
N VAL A 687 -1.29 42.19 21.22
CA VAL A 687 0.14 42.51 21.12
C VAL A 687 0.57 42.53 19.66
N TYR A 688 1.10 43.67 19.22
CA TYR A 688 1.55 43.89 17.85
C TYR A 688 2.98 44.44 17.82
N VAL A 689 3.91 43.69 17.23
CA VAL A 689 5.30 44.12 17.04
C VAL A 689 5.50 44.46 15.57
N THR A 690 5.84 45.71 15.28
CA THR A 690 6.17 46.15 13.90
C THR A 690 7.55 45.61 13.49
N SER A 691 7.81 45.54 12.18
CA SER A 691 9.15 45.25 11.64
C SER A 691 10.24 46.25 12.08
N ALA A 692 9.85 47.43 12.58
CA ALA A 692 10.75 48.43 13.18
C ALA A 692 10.99 48.20 14.70
N GLY A 693 10.47 47.11 15.28
CA GLY A 693 10.64 46.77 16.69
C GLY A 693 9.82 47.65 17.66
N LEU A 694 8.71 48.23 17.20
CA LEU A 694 7.77 48.95 18.05
C LEU A 694 6.71 47.98 18.55
N THR A 695 6.59 47.82 19.87
CA THR A 695 5.60 46.95 20.51
C THR A 695 4.38 47.77 20.92
N GLY A 696 3.27 47.55 20.23
CA GLY A 696 1.94 47.99 20.65
C GLY A 696 1.28 46.95 21.54
N ILE A 697 0.70 47.39 22.64
CA ILE A 697 -0.24 46.60 23.45
C ILE A 697 -1.58 47.32 23.39
N GLY A 698 -2.61 46.65 22.87
CA GLY A 698 -3.90 47.26 22.53
C GLY A 698 -3.89 48.16 21.28
N THR A 699 -2.84 48.14 20.46
CA THR A 699 -2.74 48.98 19.25
C THR A 699 -1.82 48.40 18.17
N VAL A 700 -2.27 48.46 16.91
CA VAL A 700 -1.48 48.04 15.74
C VAL A 700 -0.62 49.17 15.13
N SER A 701 -0.67 50.37 15.69
CA SER A 701 0.12 51.54 15.26
C SER A 701 0.92 52.16 16.42
N PRO A 702 1.81 51.40 17.07
CA PRO A 702 2.63 51.90 18.18
C PRO A 702 3.45 53.13 17.78
N GLN A 703 3.30 54.23 18.53
CA GLN A 703 4.03 55.50 18.30
C GLN A 703 5.36 55.58 19.09
N ALA A 704 5.64 54.57 19.91
CA ALA A 704 6.83 54.45 20.74
C ALA A 704 7.26 52.97 20.81
N ARG A 705 8.49 52.70 21.30
CA ARG A 705 9.03 51.32 21.41
C ARG A 705 8.16 50.40 22.27
N LEU A 706 7.49 50.96 23.27
CA LEU A 706 6.37 50.35 23.99
C LEU A 706 5.22 51.36 23.99
N HIS A 707 4.18 51.11 23.20
CA HIS A 707 2.94 51.88 23.22
C HIS A 707 1.82 51.01 23.79
N VAL A 708 1.56 51.15 25.08
CA VAL A 708 0.35 50.61 25.70
C VAL A 708 -0.76 51.62 25.44
N ALA A 709 -1.71 51.29 24.57
CA ALA A 709 -2.89 52.11 24.36
C ALA A 709 -3.89 51.88 25.51
N ASP A 710 -4.56 52.94 25.95
CA ASP A 710 -5.69 52.93 26.87
C ASP A 710 -5.48 52.17 28.22
N SER A 711 -4.23 52.02 28.68
CA SER A 711 -3.89 51.35 29.96
C SER A 711 -2.57 51.86 30.58
N SER A 712 -2.20 51.34 31.76
CA SER A 712 -1.04 51.76 32.58
C SER A 712 0.03 50.67 32.74
N VAL A 713 1.29 51.07 32.94
CA VAL A 713 2.40 50.15 33.24
C VAL A 713 2.51 49.91 34.75
N LEU A 714 2.26 48.68 35.19
CA LEU A 714 2.46 48.24 36.57
C LEU A 714 3.90 47.74 36.76
N PHE A 715 4.66 48.39 37.64
CA PHE A 715 5.96 47.89 38.10
C PHE A 715 5.80 47.30 39.51
N SER A 716 5.88 45.98 39.63
CA SER A 716 5.90 45.28 40.92
C SER A 716 6.98 44.20 40.95
N ALA A 717 7.57 44.00 42.14
CA ALA A 717 8.48 42.90 42.43
C ALA A 717 8.28 42.46 43.89
N THR A 718 8.36 41.16 44.14
CA THR A 718 8.19 40.55 45.47
C THR A 718 9.52 40.47 46.22
N GLY A 719 9.68 41.26 47.29
CA GLY A 719 10.85 41.24 48.19
C GLY A 719 11.89 42.32 47.86
N VAL A 720 12.20 43.18 48.84
CA VAL A 720 12.91 44.45 48.62
C VAL A 720 14.37 44.40 49.10
N ALA A 721 15.30 44.86 48.27
CA ALA A 721 16.66 45.25 48.68
C ALA A 721 17.22 46.34 47.75
N ALA A 722 18.05 47.25 48.30
CA ALA A 722 18.43 48.49 47.65
C ALA A 722 19.47 48.34 46.52
N VAL A 723 19.31 49.13 45.46
CA VAL A 723 20.33 49.38 44.44
C VAL A 723 20.75 50.85 44.54
N THR A 724 22.03 51.15 44.34
CA THR A 724 22.54 52.53 44.30
C THR A 724 21.80 53.37 43.22
N PRO A 725 21.22 54.53 43.56
CA PRO A 725 20.31 55.23 42.64
C PRO A 725 20.97 55.65 41.33
N GLY A 726 20.40 55.18 40.21
CA GLY A 726 20.74 55.69 38.89
C GLY A 726 20.26 57.14 38.69
N PRO A 727 20.83 57.89 37.73
CA PRO A 727 20.32 59.20 37.36
C PRO A 727 18.87 59.09 36.83
N PRO A 728 18.03 60.11 37.06
CA PRO A 728 16.63 60.05 36.64
C PRO A 728 16.51 60.06 35.11
N PRO A 729 15.43 59.49 34.53
CA PRO A 729 15.43 59.12 33.11
C PRO A 729 15.60 60.26 32.11
N VAL A 730 15.21 61.50 32.44
CA VAL A 730 15.36 62.67 31.56
C VAL A 730 15.49 63.96 32.40
N SER A 731 16.52 64.77 32.12
CA SER A 731 16.65 66.15 32.63
C SER A 731 16.05 67.18 31.66
N GLY A 732 15.86 68.42 32.11
CA GLY A 732 15.42 69.55 31.29
C GLY A 732 13.90 69.72 31.16
N ALA A 733 13.48 70.80 30.50
CA ALA A 733 12.09 71.24 30.43
C ALA A 733 11.13 70.16 29.89
N GLY A 734 9.85 70.21 30.29
CA GLY A 734 8.83 69.30 29.76
C GLY A 734 7.74 68.90 30.76
N ARG A 735 6.62 68.40 30.22
CA ARG A 735 5.54 67.75 31.00
C ARG A 735 5.86 66.28 31.18
N ARG A 736 5.86 65.76 32.40
CA ARG A 736 6.18 64.35 32.69
C ARG A 736 5.36 63.83 33.88
N THR A 737 5.28 62.51 33.99
CA THR A 737 4.90 61.79 35.21
C THR A 737 6.02 60.80 35.50
N LEU A 738 6.49 60.77 36.74
CA LEU A 738 7.68 60.05 37.19
C LEU A 738 7.38 59.37 38.52
N TRP A 739 7.52 58.05 38.53
CA TRP A 739 7.66 57.27 39.76
C TRP A 739 9.13 56.94 39.95
N TYR A 740 9.72 57.43 41.05
CA TYR A 740 11.12 57.18 41.38
C TYR A 740 11.19 56.13 42.49
N ALA A 741 11.20 54.86 42.09
CA ALA A 741 11.05 53.70 42.98
C ALA A 741 12.08 53.67 44.13
N ASP A 742 13.38 53.91 43.84
CA ASP A 742 14.45 53.94 44.85
C ASP A 742 14.20 54.96 45.97
N LYS A 743 13.56 56.08 45.61
CA LYS A 743 13.17 57.14 46.52
C LYS A 743 11.76 56.95 47.06
N GLY A 744 10.97 55.98 46.60
CA GLY A 744 9.53 55.88 46.91
C GLY A 744 8.76 57.18 46.60
N ALA A 745 9.20 57.94 45.61
CA ALA A 745 8.76 59.32 45.38
C ALA A 745 7.95 59.45 44.08
N PHE A 746 6.88 60.24 44.14
CA PHE A 746 6.00 60.47 42.99
C PHE A 746 6.05 61.94 42.55
N ARG A 747 6.24 62.17 41.26
CA ARG A 747 6.31 63.51 40.68
C ARG A 747 5.55 63.62 39.37
N THR A 748 4.73 64.66 39.21
CA THR A 748 3.99 64.92 37.96
C THR A 748 3.83 66.41 37.68
N GLY A 749 3.56 66.78 36.44
CA GLY A 749 3.29 68.17 36.02
C GLY A 749 4.29 68.68 34.98
N TYR A 750 4.63 69.97 35.05
CA TYR A 750 5.56 70.64 34.12
C TYR A 750 6.77 71.19 34.88
N VAL A 751 7.92 71.25 34.20
CA VAL A 751 9.12 71.92 34.71
C VAL A 751 9.73 72.76 33.60
N LEU A 752 10.26 73.92 33.96
CA LEU A 752 10.87 74.90 33.05
C LEU A 752 12.34 74.60 32.70
N SER A 753 13.05 73.82 33.53
CA SER A 753 14.45 73.45 33.35
C SER A 753 14.76 72.11 34.07
N VAL A 754 15.76 72.06 34.96
CA VAL A 754 16.33 70.84 35.56
C VAL A 754 15.58 70.26 36.78
N ASN A 755 14.42 70.78 37.19
CA ASN A 755 13.72 70.29 38.39
C ASN A 755 13.06 68.88 38.26
N TRP A 756 13.32 68.14 37.17
CA TRP A 756 13.11 66.69 37.10
C TRP A 756 14.28 65.87 37.67
N ASP A 757 15.40 66.53 37.99
CA ASP A 757 16.63 65.90 38.45
C ASP A 757 16.52 65.32 39.87
N LYS A 758 17.35 64.32 40.18
CA LYS A 758 17.34 63.58 41.46
C LYS A 758 17.55 64.47 42.67
N ASP A 759 18.21 65.61 42.51
CA ASP A 759 18.53 66.56 43.59
C ASP A 759 17.40 67.58 43.82
N SER A 760 16.31 67.45 43.05
CA SER A 760 15.03 68.14 43.19
C SER A 760 13.89 67.22 43.67
N VAL A 761 14.21 65.97 44.03
CA VAL A 761 13.29 64.92 44.49
C VAL A 761 13.86 64.23 45.74
N GLY A 762 13.20 64.34 46.88
CA GLY A 762 13.60 63.68 48.12
C GLY A 762 13.06 62.26 48.27
N ASN A 763 13.56 61.52 49.26
CA ASN A 763 13.01 60.20 49.61
C ASN A 763 11.58 60.37 50.16
N TYR A 764 10.65 59.53 49.75
CA TYR A 764 9.21 59.58 50.06
C TYR A 764 8.54 60.93 49.72
N SER A 765 9.11 61.68 48.78
CA SER A 765 8.62 63.02 48.42
C SER A 765 7.46 62.97 47.42
N PHE A 766 6.63 64.00 47.45
CA PHE A 766 5.53 64.19 46.50
C PHE A 766 5.57 65.60 45.90
N ALA A 767 5.67 65.69 44.58
CA ALA A 767 5.70 66.98 43.87
C ALA A 767 4.72 67.01 42.69
N ALA A 768 3.81 67.98 42.68
CA ALA A 768 2.85 68.16 41.59
C ALA A 768 2.62 69.64 41.27
N GLY A 769 2.62 69.99 39.98
CA GLY A 769 2.31 71.33 39.50
C GLY A 769 3.29 71.85 38.44
N ASN A 770 3.49 73.17 38.41
CA ASN A 770 4.42 73.82 37.49
C ASN A 770 5.69 74.26 38.23
N ASN A 771 6.83 73.71 37.83
CA ASN A 771 8.14 74.08 38.34
C ASN A 771 8.30 73.90 39.88
N THR A 772 7.62 72.91 40.46
CA THR A 772 7.72 72.59 41.89
C THR A 772 8.98 71.80 42.23
N LYS A 773 9.36 71.73 43.51
CA LYS A 773 10.58 71.07 43.98
C LYS A 773 10.42 70.51 45.39
N ALA A 774 10.10 69.22 45.50
CA ALA A 774 10.06 68.50 46.78
C ALA A 774 11.39 67.77 46.98
N LYS A 775 12.42 68.49 47.41
CA LYS A 775 13.80 68.00 47.53
C LYS A 775 14.06 67.26 48.85
N GLY A 776 13.37 67.64 49.92
CA GLY A 776 13.55 67.03 51.23
C GLY A 776 12.97 65.62 51.39
N GLN A 777 13.50 64.83 52.32
CA GLN A 777 12.87 63.57 52.71
C GLN A 777 11.46 63.82 53.26
N ALA A 778 10.47 63.02 52.85
CA ALA A 778 9.05 63.17 53.13
C ALA A 778 8.47 64.57 52.79
N SER A 779 9.14 65.33 51.91
CA SER A 779 8.70 66.69 51.57
C SER A 779 7.58 66.71 50.54
N VAL A 780 6.77 67.76 50.58
CA VAL A 780 5.62 67.97 49.68
C VAL A 780 5.70 69.36 49.07
N ALA A 781 5.70 69.43 47.73
CA ALA A 781 5.73 70.70 46.98
C ALA A 781 4.61 70.76 45.93
N LEU A 782 3.62 71.61 46.16
CA LEU A 782 2.39 71.69 45.35
C LEU A 782 2.06 73.12 44.90
N GLY A 783 1.95 73.34 43.59
CA GLY A 783 1.56 74.63 43.03
C GLY A 783 2.42 75.12 41.87
N VAL A 784 2.87 76.38 41.93
CA VAL A 784 3.68 77.05 40.91
C VAL A 784 4.94 77.62 41.56
N ASN A 785 6.13 77.25 41.05
CA ASN A 785 7.43 77.63 41.64
C ASN A 785 7.53 77.32 43.16
N THR A 786 6.93 76.22 43.57
CA THR A 786 6.81 75.83 44.99
C THR A 786 8.00 74.97 45.40
N GLU A 787 8.71 75.33 46.48
CA GLU A 787 9.93 74.63 46.89
C GLU A 787 9.85 74.15 48.36
N ALA A 788 9.96 72.84 48.56
CA ALA A 788 10.08 72.18 49.86
C ALA A 788 11.46 71.50 49.91
N LEU A 789 12.43 72.15 50.56
CA LEU A 789 13.86 71.92 50.32
C LEU A 789 14.54 70.98 51.32
N THR A 790 13.93 70.79 52.49
CA THR A 790 14.47 70.13 53.68
C THR A 790 13.57 68.99 54.15
N ALA A 791 14.07 68.08 54.98
CA ALA A 791 13.25 66.96 55.45
C ALA A 791 11.97 67.46 56.16
N GLU A 792 10.85 66.76 55.92
CA GLU A 792 9.50 67.06 56.41
C GLU A 792 8.94 68.45 56.04
N SER A 793 9.62 69.18 55.15
CA SER A 793 9.15 70.48 54.68
C SER A 793 7.88 70.37 53.82
N PHE A 794 6.96 71.30 54.05
CA PHE A 794 5.66 71.34 53.38
C PHE A 794 5.47 72.72 52.75
N ALA A 795 5.51 72.78 51.42
CA ALA A 795 5.34 74.00 50.65
C ALA A 795 4.15 73.89 49.70
N VAL A 796 3.16 74.78 49.84
CA VAL A 796 1.97 74.81 49.00
C VAL A 796 1.60 76.24 48.62
N GLY A 797 1.42 76.47 47.32
CA GLY A 797 1.03 77.77 46.77
C GLY A 797 1.95 78.26 45.65
N ASN A 798 1.97 79.57 45.42
CA ASN A 798 2.75 80.20 44.35
C ASN A 798 3.94 80.95 44.95
N ASN A 799 5.17 80.62 44.51
CA ASN A 799 6.43 81.07 45.13
C ASN A 799 6.45 80.83 46.66
N ALA A 800 5.94 79.69 47.12
CA ALA A 800 6.03 79.28 48.52
C ALA A 800 7.28 78.40 48.72
N VAL A 801 8.13 78.78 49.67
CA VAL A 801 9.44 78.19 49.94
C VAL A 801 9.52 77.77 51.41
N ALA A 802 9.54 76.46 51.65
CA ALA A 802 9.85 75.86 52.95
C ALA A 802 11.29 75.31 52.90
N SER A 803 12.20 75.92 53.66
CA SER A 803 13.64 75.66 53.59
C SER A 803 14.33 75.41 54.94
N GLY A 804 13.62 75.52 56.07
CA GLY A 804 14.05 74.97 57.36
C GLY A 804 13.54 73.54 57.58
N LEU A 805 14.19 72.76 58.46
CA LEU A 805 13.78 71.39 58.79
C LEU A 805 12.35 71.36 59.33
N GLY A 806 11.44 70.59 58.72
CA GLY A 806 10.02 70.56 59.12
C GLY A 806 9.26 71.88 58.95
N ALA A 807 9.78 72.82 58.16
CA ALA A 807 9.17 74.14 57.94
C ALA A 807 7.90 74.07 57.07
N ARG A 808 6.97 74.99 57.30
CA ARG A 808 5.64 75.03 56.67
C ARG A 808 5.39 76.37 56.00
N ALA A 809 5.36 76.38 54.67
CA ALA A 809 5.16 77.56 53.84
C ALA A 809 3.86 77.43 53.03
N MET A 810 2.83 78.23 53.38
CA MET A 810 1.51 78.13 52.75
C MET A 810 0.97 79.50 52.35
N GLY A 811 0.82 79.73 51.03
CA GLY A 811 0.27 80.99 50.49
C GLY A 811 0.98 81.49 49.23
N LEU A 812 1.00 82.82 49.06
CA LEU A 812 1.62 83.50 47.91
C LEU A 812 2.83 84.32 48.38
N ASN A 813 4.00 84.08 47.76
CA ASN A 813 5.30 84.66 48.13
C ASN A 813 5.60 84.42 49.63
N ILE A 814 5.81 83.17 50.02
CA ILE A 814 5.96 82.78 51.44
C ILE A 814 7.32 82.14 51.65
N THR A 815 8.03 82.55 52.70
CA THR A 815 9.30 81.96 53.10
C THR A 815 9.21 81.44 54.53
N ALA A 816 9.37 80.13 54.72
CA ALA A 816 9.56 79.49 56.02
C ALA A 816 10.95 78.84 56.02
N SER A 817 11.97 79.59 56.46
CA SER A 817 13.38 79.18 56.38
C SER A 817 13.98 78.75 57.72
N GLY A 818 13.31 79.02 58.84
CA GLY A 818 13.73 78.52 60.14
C GLY A 818 13.27 77.08 60.39
N ASP A 819 14.03 76.33 61.18
CA ASP A 819 13.64 74.97 61.58
C ASP A 819 12.33 74.98 62.36
N ALA A 820 11.42 74.07 62.03
CA ALA A 820 10.02 74.01 62.49
C ALA A 820 9.20 75.31 62.28
N SER A 821 9.71 76.28 61.54
CA SER A 821 9.04 77.58 61.33
C SER A 821 7.76 77.43 60.50
N THR A 822 6.82 78.34 60.74
CA THR A 822 5.53 78.37 60.04
C THR A 822 5.23 79.77 59.53
N ALA A 823 5.14 79.90 58.20
CA ALA A 823 4.75 81.13 57.52
C ALA A 823 3.47 80.89 56.70
N ILE A 824 2.42 81.66 56.97
CA ILE A 824 1.11 81.52 56.31
C ILE A 824 0.54 82.89 55.98
N GLY A 825 0.06 83.09 54.75
CA GLY A 825 -0.60 84.33 54.31
C GLY A 825 -0.08 84.88 52.99
N TYR A 826 0.35 86.14 52.99
CA TYR A 826 0.94 86.82 51.83
C TYR A 826 2.23 87.56 52.21
N ASN A 827 3.31 87.34 51.44
CA ASN A 827 4.58 88.07 51.60
C ASN A 827 5.23 87.94 53.00
N ASN A 828 5.02 86.81 53.68
CA ASN A 828 5.48 86.56 55.05
C ASN A 828 6.80 85.79 55.09
N SER A 829 7.60 86.05 56.13
CA SER A 829 8.90 85.40 56.34
C SER A 829 9.10 84.93 57.79
N ALA A 830 9.16 83.62 57.99
CA ALA A 830 9.52 82.98 59.26
C ALA A 830 10.96 82.45 59.14
N ILE A 831 11.91 83.17 59.75
CA ILE A 831 13.34 83.09 59.40
C ILE A 831 14.14 82.24 60.40
N ALA A 832 13.88 82.37 61.70
CA ALA A 832 14.60 81.65 62.75
C ALA A 832 13.83 80.40 63.25
N GLY A 833 14.51 79.53 64.00
CA GLY A 833 13.92 78.30 64.54
C GLY A 833 12.64 78.57 65.35
N TYR A 834 11.63 77.70 65.21
CA TYR A 834 10.33 77.75 65.90
C TYR A 834 9.52 79.04 65.68
N THR A 835 9.87 79.87 64.68
CA THR A 835 9.17 81.14 64.43
C THR A 835 7.80 80.95 63.79
N VAL A 836 6.91 81.92 64.07
CA VAL A 836 5.56 81.98 63.50
C VAL A 836 5.34 83.36 62.87
N SER A 837 5.11 83.38 61.55
CA SER A 837 4.86 84.59 60.75
C SER A 837 3.48 84.51 60.08
N LEU A 838 2.55 85.33 60.54
CA LEU A 838 1.12 85.26 60.19
C LEU A 838 0.55 86.64 59.83
N GLY A 839 -0.15 86.73 58.69
CA GLY A 839 -0.79 87.97 58.24
C GLY A 839 -0.28 88.43 56.88
N THR A 840 0.15 89.70 56.77
CA THR A 840 0.66 90.27 55.51
C THR A 840 1.96 91.04 55.71
N SER A 841 2.98 90.74 54.90
CA SER A 841 4.31 91.38 54.98
C SER A 841 4.91 91.35 56.40
N THR A 842 4.74 90.25 57.14
CA THR A 842 5.29 90.07 58.50
C THR A 842 6.63 89.33 58.47
N MET A 843 7.47 89.57 59.48
CA MET A 843 8.81 88.96 59.58
C MET A 843 9.12 88.51 61.02
N ALA A 844 9.20 87.21 61.25
CA ALA A 844 9.67 86.65 62.52
C ALA A 844 11.11 86.13 62.34
N SER A 845 12.09 86.78 62.98
CA SER A 845 13.52 86.53 62.74
C SER A 845 14.37 86.29 63.99
N GLY A 846 13.81 86.46 65.20
CA GLY A 846 14.43 85.93 66.43
C GLY A 846 13.99 84.50 66.72
N LEU A 847 14.80 83.72 67.44
CA LEU A 847 14.48 82.35 67.85
C LEU A 847 13.13 82.28 68.58
N ALA A 848 12.24 81.39 68.18
CA ALA A 848 10.88 81.24 68.72
C ALA A 848 10.04 82.53 68.69
N ALA A 849 10.42 83.54 67.90
CA ALA A 849 9.70 84.80 67.82
C ALA A 849 8.38 84.69 67.04
N MET A 850 7.41 85.52 67.42
CA MET A 850 6.11 85.60 66.74
C MET A 850 5.87 86.99 66.16
N SER A 851 5.74 87.06 64.85
CA SER A 851 5.35 88.29 64.14
C SER A 851 3.97 88.11 63.53
N THR A 852 3.03 88.95 63.97
CA THR A 852 1.63 88.87 63.54
C THR A 852 1.06 90.24 63.19
N GLY A 853 0.10 90.27 62.26
CA GLY A 853 -0.55 91.50 61.81
C GLY A 853 -0.07 91.97 60.43
N GLY A 854 0.35 93.23 60.32
CA GLY A 854 0.73 93.84 59.04
C GLY A 854 2.02 94.65 59.13
N PHE A 855 3.03 94.33 58.33
CA PHE A 855 4.34 95.00 58.33
C PHE A 855 5.04 94.97 59.71
N THR A 856 4.81 93.92 60.50
CA THR A 856 5.42 93.72 61.81
C THR A 856 6.73 92.94 61.71
N VAL A 857 7.66 93.20 62.65
CA VAL A 857 8.95 92.52 62.73
C VAL A 857 9.22 92.08 64.17
N ALA A 858 9.35 90.78 64.41
CA ALA A 858 9.77 90.20 65.68
C ALA A 858 11.19 89.61 65.54
N ALA A 859 12.19 90.41 65.90
CA ALA A 859 13.61 90.16 65.66
C ALA A 859 14.43 89.79 66.91
N GLY A 860 13.88 89.98 68.12
CA GLY A 860 14.49 89.44 69.35
C GLY A 860 14.10 87.98 69.58
N ASP A 861 14.96 87.21 70.22
CA ASP A 861 14.67 85.84 70.61
C ASP A 861 13.56 85.83 71.68
N TYR A 862 12.63 84.90 71.55
CA TYR A 862 11.36 84.82 72.30
C TYR A 862 10.49 86.09 72.22
N SER A 863 10.79 87.01 71.29
CA SER A 863 10.05 88.27 71.16
C SER A 863 8.72 88.10 70.43
N MET A 864 7.77 88.99 70.73
CA MET A 864 6.52 89.08 69.99
C MET A 864 6.31 90.50 69.51
N SER A 865 6.02 90.66 68.21
CA SER A 865 5.63 91.92 67.60
C SER A 865 4.25 91.79 66.97
N ALA A 866 3.29 92.51 67.55
CA ALA A 866 1.90 92.54 67.10
C ALA A 866 1.44 93.96 66.77
N GLY A 867 0.42 94.08 65.91
CA GLY A 867 -0.12 95.36 65.47
C GLY A 867 0.27 95.71 64.03
N ARG A 868 0.71 96.95 63.81
CA ARG A 868 1.09 97.44 62.47
C ARG A 868 2.37 98.27 62.52
N PHE A 869 3.36 97.96 61.68
CA PHE A 869 4.68 98.60 61.69
C PHE A 869 5.41 98.55 63.05
N THR A 870 5.08 97.59 63.92
CA THR A 870 5.83 97.34 65.16
C THR A 870 7.10 96.52 64.89
N LYS A 871 8.15 96.79 65.66
CA LYS A 871 9.49 96.19 65.56
C LYS A 871 9.96 95.81 66.97
N SER A 872 9.75 94.56 67.39
CA SER A 872 10.39 94.03 68.61
C SER A 872 11.79 93.55 68.29
N LYS A 873 12.80 94.04 69.02
CA LYS A 873 14.23 93.73 68.78
C LYS A 873 14.96 93.14 69.99
N SER A 874 14.43 93.31 71.20
CA SER A 874 15.08 92.85 72.44
C SER A 874 14.73 91.41 72.75
N TYR A 875 15.66 90.70 73.40
CA TYR A 875 15.39 89.40 74.02
C TYR A 875 14.13 89.45 74.90
N ALA A 876 13.24 88.47 74.72
CA ALA A 876 11.92 88.37 75.35
C ALA A 876 11.02 89.63 75.20
N GLY A 877 11.33 90.54 74.27
CA GLY A 877 10.65 91.82 74.13
C GLY A 877 9.24 91.67 73.56
N PHE A 878 8.24 92.17 74.27
CA PHE A 878 6.87 92.29 73.77
C PHE A 878 6.59 93.71 73.26
N VAL A 879 6.19 93.83 72.00
CA VAL A 879 5.84 95.10 71.37
C VAL A 879 4.45 95.06 70.77
N VAL A 880 3.64 96.04 71.15
CA VAL A 880 2.28 96.26 70.68
C VAL A 880 2.05 97.71 70.25
N GLY A 881 1.00 97.94 69.46
CA GLY A 881 0.60 99.27 69.00
C GLY A 881 1.05 99.56 67.57
N VAL A 882 1.60 100.75 67.36
CA VAL A 882 2.07 101.25 66.05
C VAL A 882 3.39 102.00 66.20
N TYR A 883 4.31 101.81 65.25
CA TYR A 883 5.58 102.57 65.14
C TYR A 883 6.31 102.81 66.48
N ASN A 884 6.52 101.76 67.27
CA ASN A 884 7.34 101.84 68.49
C ASN A 884 8.76 102.34 68.19
N ASP A 885 9.40 102.99 69.16
CA ASP A 885 10.82 103.25 69.05
C ASP A 885 11.60 101.92 68.93
N SER A 886 12.54 101.90 68.00
CA SER A 886 13.39 100.75 67.69
C SER A 886 14.85 101.18 67.40
N ALA A 887 15.21 102.40 67.81
CA ALA A 887 16.50 103.02 67.48
C ALA A 887 17.69 102.49 68.27
N ASN A 888 17.49 101.96 69.50
CA ASN A 888 18.61 101.56 70.36
C ASN A 888 18.87 100.03 70.41
N ALA A 889 20.16 99.69 70.51
CA ALA A 889 20.72 98.36 70.31
C ALA A 889 20.80 97.56 71.62
N ALA A 890 19.64 97.16 72.15
CA ALA A 890 19.60 96.15 73.19
C ALA A 890 19.77 94.75 72.58
N ASP A 891 20.37 93.81 73.31
CA ASP A 891 20.71 92.48 72.80
C ASP A 891 19.45 91.70 72.37
N ALA A 892 19.51 91.09 71.19
CA ALA A 892 18.42 90.32 70.64
C ALA A 892 18.37 88.89 71.20
N ALA A 893 19.51 88.34 71.63
CA ALA A 893 19.69 86.92 71.95
C ALA A 893 19.86 86.61 73.44
N ALA A 894 20.20 87.62 74.27
CA ALA A 894 20.38 87.44 75.71
C ALA A 894 19.80 88.60 76.52
N ALA A 895 19.35 88.27 77.73
CA ALA A 895 18.88 89.23 78.72
C ALA A 895 20.00 90.21 79.13
N ASN A 896 19.76 91.52 78.96
CA ASN A 896 20.66 92.59 79.38
C ASN A 896 19.89 93.79 79.93
N ASP A 897 20.52 94.59 80.78
CA ASP A 897 19.87 95.71 81.47
C ASP A 897 19.21 96.76 80.56
N ALA A 898 19.68 96.89 79.31
CA ALA A 898 19.11 97.78 78.30
C ALA A 898 17.97 97.15 77.48
N ASN A 899 17.65 95.86 77.68
CA ASN A 899 16.57 95.19 76.96
C ASN A 899 15.21 95.77 77.30
N ARG A 900 14.45 96.07 76.25
CA ARG A 900 13.09 96.58 76.38
C ARG A 900 12.12 95.41 76.42
N LEU A 901 11.90 94.89 77.63
CA LEU A 901 10.97 93.78 77.88
C LEU A 901 9.54 94.12 77.42
N PHE A 902 9.11 95.36 77.61
CA PHE A 902 7.80 95.81 77.14
C PHE A 902 7.86 97.22 76.55
N GLN A 903 7.24 97.38 75.38
CA GLN A 903 7.07 98.69 74.73
C GLN A 903 5.65 98.81 74.16
N VAL A 904 5.04 99.96 74.41
CA VAL A 904 3.79 100.37 73.75
C VAL A 904 4.13 101.46 72.74
N GLY A 905 4.14 101.08 71.45
CA GLY A 905 4.39 102.00 70.35
C GLY A 905 3.21 102.92 70.09
N ASN A 906 3.46 104.23 70.10
CA ASN A 906 2.50 105.27 69.79
C ASN A 906 2.97 106.23 68.68
N GLY A 907 4.03 105.85 67.95
CA GLY A 907 4.56 106.66 66.84
C GLY A 907 3.56 106.78 65.69
N SER A 908 3.72 107.82 64.87
CA SER A 908 2.82 108.11 63.74
C SER A 908 3.37 107.63 62.38
N ALA A 909 4.69 107.47 62.26
CA ALA A 909 5.37 107.07 61.03
C ALA A 909 6.72 106.38 61.31
N ASP A 910 7.34 105.75 60.31
CA ASP A 910 8.60 105.00 60.49
C ASP A 910 9.80 105.91 60.85
N ASN A 911 9.74 107.19 60.48
CA ASN A 911 10.69 108.25 60.86
C ASN A 911 10.27 109.04 62.13
N ALA A 912 9.08 108.77 62.68
CA ALA A 912 8.52 109.42 63.86
C ALA A 912 8.05 108.34 64.85
N ARG A 913 9.00 107.48 65.23
CA ARG A 913 8.80 106.36 66.15
C ARG A 913 8.94 106.81 67.60
N SER A 914 8.02 106.38 68.45
CA SER A 914 8.00 106.72 69.87
C SER A 914 7.37 105.61 70.70
N ASN A 915 7.71 105.59 72.00
CA ASN A 915 7.09 104.75 73.00
C ASN A 915 6.33 105.64 73.99
N ALA A 916 5.08 105.28 74.29
CA ALA A 916 4.36 105.87 75.43
C ALA A 916 4.93 105.37 76.77
N LEU A 917 5.36 104.10 76.77
CA LEU A 917 5.96 103.40 77.90
C LEU A 917 7.11 102.53 77.39
N THR A 918 8.25 102.59 78.08
CA THR A 918 9.37 101.67 77.92
C THR A 918 9.70 101.06 79.27
N VAL A 919 9.72 99.73 79.36
CA VAL A 919 10.21 99.01 80.54
C VAL A 919 11.51 98.30 80.16
N LEU A 920 12.59 98.65 80.86
CA LEU A 920 13.90 98.01 80.73
C LEU A 920 14.02 96.81 81.67
N GLN A 921 14.90 95.88 81.31
CA GLN A 921 15.10 94.64 82.06
C GLN A 921 15.77 94.85 83.43
N ASN A 922 16.51 95.94 83.61
CA ASN A 922 17.03 96.38 84.92
C ASN A 922 15.96 96.97 85.87
N ALA A 923 14.68 96.82 85.52
CA ALA A 923 13.52 97.41 86.19
C ALA A 923 13.39 98.95 86.11
N ASN A 924 14.19 99.64 85.30
CA ASN A 924 13.93 101.04 84.97
C ASN A 924 12.67 101.17 84.11
N ALA A 925 11.68 101.91 84.61
CA ALA A 925 10.43 102.21 83.90
C ALA A 925 10.38 103.67 83.47
N GLY A 926 10.18 103.88 82.17
CA GLY A 926 10.19 105.18 81.51
C GLY A 926 8.84 105.57 80.95
N PHE A 927 8.28 106.68 81.42
CA PHE A 927 7.08 107.28 80.87
C PHE A 927 7.45 108.40 79.90
N ASN A 928 6.95 108.31 78.65
CA ASN A 928 7.30 109.21 77.55
C ASN A 928 8.83 109.35 77.30
N THR A 929 9.61 108.34 77.71
CA THR A 929 11.03 108.19 77.41
C THR A 929 11.31 106.78 76.90
N THR A 930 12.34 106.66 76.05
CA THR A 930 12.75 105.41 75.42
C THR A 930 13.99 104.78 76.07
N LEU A 931 14.61 105.49 77.02
CA LEU A 931 15.80 105.07 77.78
C LEU A 931 15.70 105.61 79.21
N PRO A 932 14.89 105.00 80.10
CA PRO A 932 14.82 105.41 81.49
C PRO A 932 16.14 105.16 82.22
N GLU A 933 16.78 106.21 82.73
CA GLU A 933 18.07 106.11 83.42
C GLU A 933 17.94 105.69 84.89
N THR A 934 16.78 105.95 85.51
CA THR A 934 16.45 105.59 86.89
C THR A 934 15.28 104.61 86.99
N ASN A 935 15.13 103.93 88.14
CA ASN A 935 14.06 102.96 88.40
C ASN A 935 12.66 103.47 88.02
N VAL A 936 12.42 104.77 88.25
CA VAL A 936 11.34 105.54 87.64
C VAL A 936 11.98 106.76 87.00
N ASP A 937 11.83 106.89 85.69
CA ASP A 937 12.25 108.07 84.92
C ASP A 937 11.02 108.67 84.25
N ILE A 938 10.76 109.94 84.58
CA ILE A 938 9.64 110.72 84.07
C ILE A 938 10.25 111.93 83.38
N ASN A 939 10.24 111.91 82.04
CA ASN A 939 10.68 113.03 81.23
C ASN A 939 9.55 114.09 81.19
N GLY A 940 9.39 114.81 82.30
CA GLY A 940 8.34 115.78 82.61
C GLY A 940 8.29 116.15 84.11
N ASP A 941 7.45 117.11 84.50
CA ASP A 941 7.40 117.65 85.87
C ASP A 941 6.82 116.69 86.93
N LEU A 942 7.34 116.76 88.17
CA LEU A 942 6.89 115.99 89.34
C LEU A 942 6.82 116.86 90.62
N ALA A 943 5.75 116.72 91.43
CA ALA A 943 5.47 117.60 92.59
C ALA A 943 5.27 116.85 93.93
N TYR A 944 5.83 117.37 95.04
CA TYR A 944 5.79 116.78 96.39
C TYR A 944 5.49 117.82 97.51
N ARG A 945 5.06 117.40 98.71
CA ARG A 945 4.33 118.29 99.67
C ARG A 945 4.73 118.36 101.17
N GLN A 946 5.64 117.55 101.77
CA GLN A 946 5.85 117.54 103.24
C GLN A 946 7.31 117.30 103.73
N ASN A 947 7.98 118.35 104.24
CA ASN A 947 9.38 118.43 104.70
C ASN A 947 9.91 117.31 105.64
N THR A 948 10.40 116.18 105.13
CA THR A 948 11.27 115.23 105.86
C THR A 948 12.21 114.51 104.88
N LEU A 949 13.47 114.27 105.26
CA LEU A 949 14.48 113.60 104.44
C LEU A 949 15.12 112.46 105.24
N VAL A 950 15.19 111.26 104.64
CA VAL A 950 15.81 110.05 105.23
C VAL A 950 16.81 109.49 104.22
N LEU A 951 18.02 109.15 104.70
CA LEU A 951 19.13 108.63 103.90
C LEU A 951 19.70 107.37 104.56
N LEU A 952 20.07 106.36 103.78
CA LEU A 952 20.51 105.04 104.28
C LEU A 952 21.80 104.58 103.56
N ASN A 953 22.75 104.06 104.33
CA ASN A 953 23.95 103.30 103.95
C ASN A 953 24.87 103.88 102.85
N GLY A 954 26.05 104.37 103.25
CA GLY A 954 27.14 104.71 102.34
C GLY A 954 28.50 104.77 103.05
N VAL A 955 29.58 104.48 102.31
CA VAL A 955 30.95 104.53 102.83
C VAL A 955 31.35 105.99 103.08
N ASN A 956 31.41 106.36 104.35
CA ASN A 956 31.90 107.65 104.87
C ASN A 956 31.10 108.92 104.48
N PRO A 957 29.89 109.12 105.03
CA PRO A 957 29.08 110.31 104.76
C PRO A 957 29.55 111.54 105.55
N ASN A 958 30.03 112.56 104.85
CA ASN A 958 30.17 113.92 105.41
C ASN A 958 28.80 114.61 105.37
N VAL A 959 28.25 114.96 106.54
CA VAL A 959 26.87 115.50 106.64
C VAL A 959 26.89 116.98 107.04
N ASN A 960 26.16 117.81 106.27
CA ASN A 960 25.87 119.21 106.58
C ASN A 960 24.42 119.34 107.07
N ALA A 961 24.24 119.59 108.37
CA ALA A 961 22.92 119.54 109.02
C ALA A 961 22.16 120.89 109.04
N GLY A 962 22.67 121.94 108.39
CA GLY A 962 22.39 123.36 108.70
C GLY A 962 20.93 123.86 108.75
N LYS A 963 19.92 123.09 108.34
CA LYS A 963 18.49 123.41 108.51
C LYS A 963 17.62 122.27 109.07
N PHE A 964 18.20 121.09 109.33
CA PHE A 964 17.43 119.90 109.71
C PHE A 964 17.42 119.71 111.24
N SER A 965 16.23 119.64 111.83
CA SER A 965 16.05 119.41 113.28
C SER A 965 16.27 117.96 113.70
N PHE A 966 16.24 117.03 112.74
CA PHE A 966 16.49 115.60 112.94
C PHE A 966 17.35 115.08 111.78
N VAL A 967 18.42 114.35 112.10
CA VAL A 967 19.27 113.67 111.13
C VAL A 967 19.60 112.30 111.70
N THR A 968 19.15 111.24 111.03
CA THR A 968 19.53 109.86 111.35
C THR A 968 20.64 109.43 110.39
N VAL A 969 21.80 109.03 110.94
CA VAL A 969 22.92 108.49 110.16
C VAL A 969 23.12 107.04 110.57
N SER A 970 23.17 106.12 109.61
CA SER A 970 23.36 104.69 109.86
C SER A 970 24.42 104.13 108.91
N GLY A 971 25.31 103.29 109.44
CA GLY A 971 26.26 102.48 108.66
C GLY A 971 27.57 103.13 108.14
N PRO A 972 28.25 104.07 108.81
CA PRO A 972 29.58 104.51 108.37
C PRO A 972 30.64 103.42 108.63
N THR A 973 31.44 103.09 107.62
CA THR A 973 32.54 102.10 107.68
C THR A 973 33.94 102.71 107.82
N ALA A 974 34.04 104.03 107.97
CA ALA A 974 35.26 104.79 108.20
C ALA A 974 34.97 106.04 109.06
N ALA A 975 36.01 106.74 109.51
CA ALA A 975 35.87 107.96 110.33
C ALA A 975 35.19 109.09 109.54
N PHE A 976 34.10 109.63 110.11
CA PHE A 976 33.21 110.60 109.45
C PHE A 976 33.12 111.94 110.20
N SER A 977 32.59 112.96 109.53
CA SER A 977 32.41 114.30 110.09
C SER A 977 30.97 114.81 109.98
N VAL A 978 30.54 115.58 110.99
CA VAL A 978 29.27 116.31 110.99
C VAL A 978 29.58 117.80 111.16
N SER A 979 29.01 118.63 110.28
CA SER A 979 29.29 120.06 110.22
C SER A 979 28.03 120.90 109.97
N GLY A 980 28.18 122.23 110.02
CA GLY A 980 27.10 123.18 109.67
C GLY A 980 26.35 123.79 110.86
N PHE A 981 26.86 123.68 112.09
CA PHE A 981 26.30 124.36 113.27
C PHE A 981 26.59 125.85 113.21
N GLN A 982 25.68 126.64 112.62
CA GLN A 982 25.81 128.10 112.61
C GLN A 982 24.91 128.78 113.65
N ASN A 983 25.53 129.74 114.34
CA ASN A 983 24.94 130.73 115.24
C ASN A 983 24.35 130.19 116.55
N GLY A 984 25.17 130.26 117.60
CA GLY A 984 24.84 129.79 118.95
C GLY A 984 23.71 130.59 119.61
N VAL A 985 22.50 130.07 119.50
CA VAL A 985 21.36 130.38 120.37
C VAL A 985 21.03 129.10 121.13
N ASP A 986 20.92 129.18 122.46
CA ASP A 986 20.69 128.03 123.32
C ASP A 986 19.45 127.20 122.92
N GLY A 987 19.54 125.87 123.08
CA GLY A 987 18.38 124.98 123.06
C GLY A 987 18.21 124.04 121.85
N LYS A 988 19.08 124.05 120.84
CA LYS A 988 19.06 123.02 119.78
C LYS A 988 19.82 121.77 120.20
N ILE A 989 19.07 120.70 120.51
CA ILE A 989 19.61 119.37 120.78
C ILE A 989 19.80 118.63 119.45
N LEU A 990 21.05 118.36 119.03
CA LEU A 990 21.31 117.39 117.97
C LEU A 990 21.51 116.00 118.58
N THR A 991 20.56 115.10 118.32
CA THR A 991 20.68 113.69 118.66
C THR A 991 21.39 112.94 117.53
N VAL A 992 22.71 112.71 117.67
CA VAL A 992 23.46 111.82 116.76
C VAL A 992 23.45 110.39 117.33
N LEU A 993 22.69 109.50 116.69
CA LEU A 993 22.77 108.06 116.95
C LEU A 993 23.88 107.45 116.07
N ASN A 994 25.04 107.17 116.66
CA ASN A 994 26.12 106.40 116.01
C ASN A 994 26.15 104.98 116.60
N THR A 995 25.92 103.98 115.76
CA THR A 995 25.81 102.56 116.12
C THR A 995 27.04 101.71 115.76
N THR A 996 28.18 102.33 115.39
CA THR A 996 29.27 101.64 114.65
C THR A 996 30.68 101.74 115.24
N GLY A 997 30.90 102.53 116.31
CA GLY A 997 32.18 102.56 117.06
C GLY A 997 33.39 103.23 116.39
N GLN A 998 33.23 103.81 115.19
CA GLN A 998 34.30 104.57 114.51
C GLN A 998 34.52 105.97 115.10
N ASN A 999 35.72 106.53 114.91
CA ASN A 999 36.08 107.88 115.34
C ASN A 999 35.12 108.94 114.76
N MET A 1000 34.62 109.81 115.62
CA MET A 1000 33.77 110.95 115.25
C MET A 1000 34.51 112.25 115.54
N THR A 1001 34.55 113.14 114.54
CA THR A 1001 35.12 114.49 114.70
C THR A 1001 34.00 115.52 114.62
N ILE A 1002 33.84 116.32 115.68
CA ILE A 1002 32.97 117.49 115.68
C ILE A 1002 33.86 118.71 115.40
N VAL A 1003 33.56 119.42 114.31
CA VAL A 1003 34.36 120.54 113.82
C VAL A 1003 33.58 121.84 113.99
N ASN A 1004 34.13 122.79 114.75
CA ASN A 1004 33.62 124.15 114.83
C ASN A 1004 34.28 125.02 113.74
N LEU A 1005 33.48 125.73 112.95
CA LEU A 1005 33.96 126.68 111.93
C LEU A 1005 33.27 128.02 112.18
N GLY A 1006 33.91 128.87 112.98
CA GLY A 1006 33.29 130.08 113.52
C GLY A 1006 34.27 131.25 113.64
N THR A 1007 34.52 131.94 112.53
CA THR A 1007 35.28 133.20 112.54
C THR A 1007 34.50 134.29 113.28
N GLY A 1008 34.84 134.55 114.55
CA GLY A 1008 34.50 135.79 115.25
C GLY A 1008 33.51 135.73 116.42
N SER A 1009 33.21 134.57 117.02
CA SER A 1009 32.44 134.50 118.28
C SER A 1009 33.31 134.16 119.48
N VAL A 1010 33.23 134.97 120.53
CA VAL A 1010 34.00 134.84 121.80
C VAL A 1010 33.24 134.08 122.90
N ALA A 1011 32.13 133.42 122.57
CA ALA A 1011 31.41 132.56 123.51
C ALA A 1011 32.08 131.19 123.62
N THR A 1012 32.47 130.81 124.84
CA THR A 1012 33.00 129.49 125.21
C THR A 1012 31.99 128.37 124.93
N ASN A 1013 32.33 127.43 124.04
CA ASN A 1013 31.51 126.23 123.80
C ASN A 1013 31.79 125.18 124.88
N ARG A 1014 30.73 124.60 125.47
CA ARG A 1014 30.80 123.76 126.67
C ARG A 1014 30.17 122.39 126.42
N ILE A 1015 30.99 121.34 126.47
CA ILE A 1015 30.55 119.94 126.35
C ILE A 1015 30.44 119.35 127.76
N ASN A 1016 29.21 119.24 128.28
CA ASN A 1016 28.98 118.69 129.62
C ASN A 1016 29.21 117.18 129.65
N THR A 1017 29.92 116.69 130.67
CA THR A 1017 30.22 115.25 130.83
C THR A 1017 29.65 114.70 132.15
N LEU A 1018 29.19 113.45 132.14
CA LEU A 1018 28.40 112.86 133.24
C LEU A 1018 29.21 112.42 134.49
N SER A 1019 30.53 112.66 134.55
CA SER A 1019 31.37 112.17 135.67
C SER A 1019 32.53 113.09 136.08
N GLY A 1020 32.60 114.31 135.57
CA GLY A 1020 33.68 115.26 135.84
C GLY A 1020 33.51 116.55 135.03
N ALA A 1021 34.29 117.59 135.37
CA ALA A 1021 34.14 118.93 134.84
C ALA A 1021 34.13 119.02 133.29
N ASP A 1022 33.34 119.97 132.78
CA ASP A 1022 32.99 120.09 131.36
C ASP A 1022 34.19 120.44 130.47
N ILE A 1023 34.18 119.96 129.22
CA ILE A 1023 35.20 120.30 128.24
C ILE A 1023 34.81 121.60 127.55
N ILE A 1024 35.63 122.63 127.74
CA ILE A 1024 35.42 123.96 127.17
C ILE A 1024 36.47 124.21 126.08
N THR A 1025 36.03 124.65 124.90
CA THR A 1025 36.90 125.05 123.78
C THR A 1025 36.63 126.49 123.38
N THR A 1026 37.67 127.20 122.92
CA THR A 1026 37.59 128.60 122.52
C THR A 1026 38.26 128.83 121.17
N GLY A 1027 37.54 129.38 120.20
CA GLY A 1027 38.04 129.62 118.85
C GLY A 1027 37.68 128.50 117.87
N ASN A 1028 38.57 128.21 116.92
CA ASN A 1028 38.35 127.25 115.83
C ASN A 1028 38.69 125.79 116.24
N GLY A 1029 38.47 125.47 117.51
CA GLY A 1029 38.85 124.19 118.07
C GLY A 1029 38.04 123.02 117.51
N CYS A 1030 38.68 121.86 117.43
CA CYS A 1030 38.02 120.60 117.13
C CYS A 1030 38.17 119.61 118.29
N VAL A 1031 37.12 118.82 118.50
CA VAL A 1031 37.09 117.74 119.49
C VAL A 1031 36.94 116.42 118.75
N THR A 1032 37.96 115.58 118.85
CA THR A 1032 37.94 114.20 118.33
C THR A 1032 37.66 113.25 119.47
N MET A 1033 36.60 112.45 119.32
CA MET A 1033 36.19 111.46 120.31
C MET A 1033 36.33 110.05 119.74
N GLN A 1034 36.91 109.16 120.54
CA GLN A 1034 36.99 107.72 120.27
C GLN A 1034 36.28 106.97 121.38
N TYR A 1035 35.48 105.98 121.03
CA TYR A 1035 34.78 105.17 122.01
C TYR A 1035 35.72 104.11 122.61
N SER A 1036 35.98 104.18 123.91
CA SER A 1036 36.72 103.11 124.60
C SER A 1036 35.74 101.98 124.93
N ALA A 1037 35.82 100.90 124.14
CA ALA A 1037 35.05 99.69 124.40
C ALA A 1037 35.42 99.02 125.73
N ALA A 1038 36.59 99.32 126.30
CA ALA A 1038 37.00 98.82 127.63
C ALA A 1038 36.32 99.58 128.78
N ASP A 1039 36.09 100.89 128.63
CA ASP A 1039 35.51 101.75 129.68
C ASP A 1039 34.02 102.08 129.47
N SER A 1040 33.40 101.57 128.39
CA SER A 1040 32.02 101.87 127.96
C SER A 1040 31.69 103.37 127.81
N ARG A 1041 32.68 104.22 127.56
CA ARG A 1041 32.52 105.69 127.45
C ARG A 1041 33.30 106.27 126.28
N TRP A 1042 32.79 107.40 125.77
CA TRP A 1042 33.52 108.21 124.81
C TRP A 1042 34.70 108.89 125.50
N MET A 1043 35.90 108.63 125.02
CA MET A 1043 37.13 109.29 125.43
C MET A 1043 37.46 110.38 124.41
N VAL A 1044 37.74 111.58 124.91
CA VAL A 1044 38.32 112.64 124.08
C VAL A 1044 39.79 112.33 123.89
N ILE A 1045 40.16 112.01 122.65
CA ILE A 1045 41.53 111.60 122.28
C ILE A 1045 42.34 112.75 121.68
N ALA A 1046 41.68 113.80 121.18
CA ALA A 1046 42.31 115.05 120.82
C ALA A 1046 41.34 116.22 121.02
N VAL A 1047 41.83 117.26 121.70
CA VAL A 1047 41.32 118.63 121.58
C VAL A 1047 42.44 119.45 120.96
N ARG A 1048 42.11 120.24 119.94
CA ARG A 1048 42.90 121.40 119.52
C ARG A 1048 41.98 122.61 119.59
N ASP A 1049 42.47 123.75 120.03
CA ASP A 1049 41.83 125.07 119.83
C ASP A 1049 42.27 125.70 118.50
#